data_AF-A0A4R2RCQ4-F1
#
_entry.id   AF-A0A4R2RCQ4-F1
#
_cell.length_a   1.000
_cell.length_b   1.000
_cell.length_c   1.000
_cell.angle_alpha   90.00
_cell.angle_beta   90.00
_cell.angle_gamma   90.00
#
_symmetry.space_group_name_H-M   'P 1'
#
loop_
_entity.id
_entity.type
_entity.pdbx_description
1 polymer ?
#
loop_
_entity_poly.entity_id
_entity_poly.type
_entity_poly.pdbx_seq_one_letter_code
_entity_poly.pdbx_strand_id
1 'polypeptide(L)'
;MARIREVGSLWIGGALSWMEQLCLKSFVDRGQRITLFSYEPLPNVPEGVICRDGREIIDTDNFIKYEKKDSYALFADLFRLHMIRKCPGMIWVDTDVYCWRPLDYDSDYVMGYELPGEYRVNNAVLGLPADSDMLRQMLDFTEDRFSIAPFLPERLRADYSDAHDAGRPVHVSQQPWGVWGPLMVTHFVHALGLADKVQPIDAFYPVDFRERTLFLKDAARAEARITPRTTALHLWASNKRQLGKRHDGLPPKGSFLARLVDKQGINPAESPIKSRGKTTFDGGLIDEIGLDEVTSIADLSGGARAFVLAAHHKYDCDIYLVSINGKGRFEDRAEWIDPYVDFLVENEVDPQSIHIVRREKDLHPVDILANLDGFGASHNVRHLKPFLEHCLHSGSRLYMDVRKGSGAFPLLRDYGTNRVISEQRTDGVTTTRIELTPLPPKAEDAAAAWVDIARDLAGPEGFFRPGDDGHSFLYMPRSRDVLVVSFDNLDIAMNNREDRRPWGFSFIEKQGWSMLGVMANGWTWYRDPWVWAQFDALRDSGFFGQFGRVVFYGASMGGYAACAFCPAAPGSDVVAISPQSTLDKTVVPWETRYKVAWERDFTGPYGDAAQVSGVARRVSILYDPYEPLDAAHVARFSHDNVQRLRTPLLGHRLGSSLHQMGILSPIVLQALGGTLDTGQFYRLLRARKDFPRYQRELFDRAVARGHTQLARQLADHVLARGENRAIRKRLKAMG
;
A
#
# COMPACT_ATOMS: atom_id res chain seq x y z
N MET A 1 49.58 -0.02 4.41
CA MET A 1 48.20 0.04 4.93
C MET A 1 47.30 -0.43 3.81
N ALA A 2 46.44 -1.42 4.07
CA ALA A 2 45.55 -1.96 3.05
C ALA A 2 44.60 -0.88 2.51
N ARG A 3 44.42 -0.83 1.19
CA ARG A 3 43.55 0.17 0.53
C ARG A 3 42.08 -0.22 0.67
N ILE A 4 41.29 0.56 1.41
CA ILE A 4 39.83 0.44 1.43
C ILE A 4 39.26 1.13 0.19
N ARG A 5 38.48 0.40 -0.61
CA ARG A 5 37.95 0.87 -1.90
C ARG A 5 36.46 1.11 -1.84
N GLU A 6 35.99 1.99 -2.73
CA GLU A 6 34.57 2.12 -3.00
C GLU A 6 34.05 0.84 -3.67
N VAL A 7 32.87 0.40 -3.27
CA VAL A 7 32.16 -0.72 -3.91
C VAL A 7 30.98 -0.18 -4.71
N GLY A 8 30.66 -0.84 -5.82
CA GLY A 8 29.56 -0.50 -6.71
C GLY A 8 28.58 -1.66 -6.87
N SER A 9 27.29 -1.36 -6.96
CA SER A 9 26.23 -2.34 -7.20
C SER A 9 25.15 -1.76 -8.11
N LEU A 10 24.24 -2.60 -8.61
CA LEU A 10 23.16 -2.22 -9.52
C LEU A 10 21.81 -2.70 -9.03
N TRP A 11 20.81 -1.84 -9.13
CA TRP A 11 19.40 -2.20 -8.97
C TRP A 11 18.53 -1.67 -10.10
N ILE A 12 17.80 -2.57 -10.75
CA ILE A 12 16.97 -2.27 -11.93
C ILE A 12 15.50 -2.25 -11.49
N GLY A 13 15.05 -1.05 -11.08
CA GLY A 13 13.65 -0.72 -10.83
C GLY A 13 13.03 -1.28 -9.56
N GLY A 14 12.03 -0.57 -9.04
CA GLY A 14 11.24 -0.97 -7.87
C GLY A 14 11.95 -0.88 -6.52
N ALA A 15 11.18 -0.92 -5.43
CA ALA A 15 11.73 -0.81 -4.07
C ALA A 15 12.59 -2.03 -3.69
N LEU A 16 13.65 -1.78 -2.92
CA LEU A 16 14.53 -2.81 -2.35
C LEU A 16 13.76 -3.68 -1.34
N SER A 17 14.08 -4.97 -1.25
CA SER A 17 13.64 -5.77 -0.10
C SER A 17 14.60 -5.61 1.06
N TRP A 18 14.18 -6.03 2.25
CA TRP A 18 15.01 -6.00 3.46
C TRP A 18 16.35 -6.71 3.28
N MET A 19 16.44 -7.71 2.39
CA MET A 19 17.68 -8.44 2.14
C MET A 19 18.70 -7.60 1.36
N GLU A 20 18.25 -6.81 0.38
CA GLU A 20 19.14 -5.85 -0.29
C GLU A 20 19.52 -4.71 0.65
N GLN A 21 18.58 -4.20 1.44
CA GLN A 21 18.86 -3.17 2.43
C GLN A 21 19.92 -3.64 3.44
N LEU A 22 19.79 -4.88 3.94
CA LEU A 22 20.75 -5.53 4.83
C LEU A 22 22.17 -5.55 4.24
N CYS A 23 22.28 -5.95 2.98
CA CYS A 23 23.56 -6.01 2.28
C CYS A 23 24.15 -4.62 2.07
N LEU A 24 23.39 -3.67 1.52
CA LEU A 24 23.89 -2.33 1.24
C LEU A 24 24.28 -1.59 2.53
N LYS A 25 23.41 -1.64 3.55
CA LYS A 25 23.65 -1.02 4.86
C LYS A 25 24.87 -1.63 5.54
N SER A 26 25.15 -2.92 5.34
CA SER A 26 26.34 -3.54 5.93
C SER A 26 27.65 -2.86 5.51
N PHE A 27 27.77 -2.39 4.27
CA PHE A 27 28.97 -1.66 3.82
C PHE A 27 29.09 -0.30 4.52
N VAL A 28 27.98 0.44 4.59
CA VAL A 28 27.90 1.73 5.31
C VAL A 28 28.30 1.56 6.76
N ASP A 29 27.72 0.57 7.45
CA ASP A 29 28.00 0.28 8.87
C ASP A 29 29.46 -0.11 9.12
N ARG A 30 30.18 -0.60 8.10
CA ARG A 30 31.62 -0.91 8.18
C ARG A 30 32.51 0.23 7.71
N GLY A 31 31.94 1.39 7.39
CA GLY A 31 32.68 2.56 6.91
C GLY A 31 33.23 2.38 5.48
N GLN A 32 32.72 1.43 4.71
CA GLN A 32 33.09 1.25 3.31
C GLN A 32 32.08 1.97 2.42
N ARG A 33 32.57 2.90 1.58
CA ARG A 33 31.74 3.63 0.62
C ARG A 33 31.08 2.65 -0.35
N ILE A 34 29.76 2.73 -0.49
CA ILE A 34 28.98 1.93 -1.43
C ILE A 34 28.14 2.83 -2.33
N THR A 35 28.24 2.58 -3.63
CA THR A 35 27.47 3.25 -4.68
C THR A 35 26.47 2.27 -5.28
N LEU A 36 25.19 2.61 -5.21
CA LEU A 36 24.10 1.91 -5.87
C LEU A 36 23.71 2.66 -7.15
N PHE A 37 23.96 2.04 -8.29
CA PHE A 37 23.47 2.52 -9.57
C PHE A 37 22.01 2.08 -9.78
N SER A 38 21.16 2.98 -10.26
CA SER A 38 19.78 2.67 -10.66
C SER A 38 19.34 3.50 -11.85
N TYR A 39 18.33 3.03 -12.57
CA TYR A 39 17.76 3.75 -13.73
C TYR A 39 16.52 4.57 -13.38
N GLU A 40 16.03 4.41 -12.15
CA GLU A 40 14.83 5.03 -11.59
C GLU A 40 15.09 5.45 -10.13
N PRO A 41 14.37 6.45 -9.60
CA PRO A 41 14.39 6.78 -8.18
C PRO A 41 13.96 5.60 -7.31
N LEU A 42 14.73 5.31 -6.26
CA LEU A 42 14.45 4.21 -5.34
C LEU A 42 13.90 4.76 -4.02
N PRO A 43 12.71 4.31 -3.56
CA PRO A 43 12.01 4.96 -2.44
C PRO A 43 12.57 4.58 -1.05
N ASN A 44 13.39 3.52 -0.94
CA ASN A 44 13.76 2.92 0.34
C ASN A 44 15.24 2.47 0.39
N VAL A 45 16.15 3.30 -0.15
CA VAL A 45 17.60 3.07 -0.06
C VAL A 45 18.09 3.37 1.37
N PRO A 46 18.90 2.49 1.99
CA PRO A 46 19.47 2.77 3.31
C PRO A 46 20.30 4.06 3.34
N GLU A 47 20.22 4.79 4.45
CA GLU A 47 21.03 5.99 4.65
C GLU A 47 22.54 5.69 4.52
N GLY A 48 23.27 6.62 3.90
CA GLY A 48 24.72 6.50 3.67
C GLY A 48 25.12 5.76 2.38
N VAL A 49 24.17 5.09 1.70
CA VAL A 49 24.40 4.54 0.36
C VAL A 49 24.39 5.68 -0.66
N ILE A 50 25.38 5.73 -1.54
CA ILE A 50 25.49 6.74 -2.60
C ILE A 50 24.64 6.28 -3.79
N CYS A 51 23.66 7.08 -4.22
CA CYS A 51 22.86 6.78 -5.40
C CYS A 51 23.42 7.49 -6.64
N ARG A 52 23.57 6.77 -7.75
CA ARG A 52 24.01 7.32 -9.06
C ARG A 52 23.15 6.78 -10.20
N ASP A 53 23.09 7.52 -11.31
CA ASP A 53 22.32 7.06 -12.47
C ASP A 53 23.09 5.94 -13.19
N GLY A 54 22.43 4.81 -13.43
CA GLY A 54 22.97 3.69 -14.21
C GLY A 54 23.42 4.10 -15.62
N ARG A 55 22.81 5.14 -16.19
CA ARG A 55 23.17 5.69 -17.51
C ARG A 55 24.59 6.26 -17.57
N GLU A 56 25.18 6.60 -16.43
CA GLU A 56 26.60 6.97 -16.36
C GLU A 56 27.52 5.81 -16.81
N ILE A 57 27.09 4.57 -16.56
CA ILE A 57 27.84 3.36 -16.90
C ILE A 57 27.39 2.78 -18.24
N ILE A 58 26.10 2.53 -18.43
CA ILE A 58 25.52 2.08 -19.71
C ILE A 58 24.24 2.88 -19.94
N ASP A 59 24.22 3.72 -20.97
CA ASP A 59 23.00 4.44 -21.35
C ASP A 59 22.10 3.51 -22.18
N THR A 60 21.04 3.00 -21.56
CA THR A 60 20.09 2.10 -22.21
C THR A 60 18.73 2.08 -21.53
N ASP A 61 17.70 1.84 -22.33
CA ASP A 61 16.37 1.46 -21.86
C ASP A 61 16.04 -0.01 -22.19
N ASN A 62 17.00 -0.77 -22.75
CA ASN A 62 16.84 -2.17 -23.16
C ASN A 62 17.72 -3.12 -22.32
N PHE A 63 17.19 -3.50 -21.17
CA PHE A 63 17.85 -4.41 -20.24
C PHE A 63 17.73 -5.88 -20.68
N ILE A 64 18.86 -6.48 -21.08
CA ILE A 64 18.90 -7.87 -21.54
C ILE A 64 18.63 -8.83 -20.37
N LYS A 65 17.76 -9.83 -20.59
CA LYS A 65 17.41 -10.88 -19.62
C LYS A 65 17.67 -12.28 -20.16
N TYR A 66 17.86 -13.23 -19.25
CA TYR A 66 17.75 -14.65 -19.60
C TYR A 66 16.29 -15.03 -19.91
N GLU A 67 16.02 -15.55 -21.11
CA GLU A 67 14.66 -15.89 -21.57
C GLU A 67 13.97 -16.91 -20.65
N LYS A 68 14.71 -17.91 -20.19
CA LYS A 68 14.15 -18.99 -19.35
C LYS A 68 13.88 -18.57 -17.90
N LYS A 69 14.55 -17.53 -17.41
CA LYS A 69 14.57 -17.18 -15.96
C LYS A 69 13.98 -15.81 -15.63
N ASP A 70 13.70 -14.98 -16.62
CA ASP A 70 13.25 -13.58 -16.45
C ASP A 70 14.10 -12.85 -15.41
N SER A 71 15.41 -12.84 -15.64
CA SER A 71 16.40 -12.34 -14.69
C SER A 71 17.34 -11.35 -15.37
N TYR A 72 17.48 -10.18 -14.74
CA TYR A 72 18.43 -9.14 -15.11
C TYR A 72 19.90 -9.46 -14.80
N ALA A 73 20.21 -10.68 -14.34
CA ALA A 73 21.58 -11.09 -14.04
C ALA A 73 22.50 -10.91 -15.25
N LEU A 74 21.99 -11.14 -16.46
CA LEU A 74 22.77 -10.97 -17.69
C LEU A 74 23.12 -9.50 -17.97
N PHE A 75 22.20 -8.58 -17.72
CA PHE A 75 22.50 -7.16 -17.80
C PHE A 75 23.47 -6.71 -16.69
N ALA A 76 23.32 -7.25 -15.47
CA ALA A 76 24.27 -6.99 -14.38
C ALA A 76 25.68 -7.54 -14.69
N ASP A 77 25.78 -8.68 -15.38
CA ASP A 77 27.03 -9.25 -15.91
C ASP A 77 27.71 -8.30 -16.90
N LEU A 78 26.96 -7.64 -17.78
CA LEU A 78 27.51 -6.61 -18.67
C LEU A 78 27.87 -5.33 -17.90
N PHE A 79 26.94 -4.83 -17.09
CA PHE A 79 27.07 -3.57 -16.37
C PHE A 79 28.30 -3.57 -15.45
N ARG A 80 28.57 -4.68 -14.74
CA ARG A 80 29.73 -4.75 -13.84
C ARG A 80 31.06 -4.56 -14.57
N LEU A 81 31.20 -5.07 -15.79
CA LEU A 81 32.43 -4.89 -16.59
C LEU A 81 32.60 -3.43 -17.00
N HIS A 82 31.54 -2.82 -17.52
CA HIS A 82 31.55 -1.40 -17.89
C HIS A 82 31.77 -0.49 -16.67
N MET A 83 31.23 -0.86 -15.51
CA MET A 83 31.45 -0.13 -14.26
C MET A 83 32.92 -0.17 -13.87
N ILE A 84 33.55 -1.35 -13.85
CA ILE A 84 34.97 -1.49 -13.52
C ILE A 84 35.84 -0.69 -14.51
N ARG A 85 35.48 -0.68 -15.81
CA ARG A 85 36.18 0.12 -16.82
C ARG A 85 36.05 1.63 -16.60
N LYS A 86 34.85 2.12 -16.29
CA LYS A 86 34.55 3.56 -16.14
C LYS A 86 34.86 4.11 -14.76
N CYS A 87 34.98 3.27 -13.74
CA CYS A 87 35.28 3.64 -12.36
C CYS A 87 36.51 2.87 -11.85
N PRO A 88 37.74 3.24 -12.28
CA PRO A 88 38.95 2.52 -11.90
C PRO A 88 39.12 2.38 -10.39
N GLY A 89 39.40 1.16 -9.93
CA GLY A 89 39.58 0.82 -8.51
C GLY A 89 38.29 0.58 -7.74
N MET A 90 37.11 0.70 -8.35
CA MET A 90 35.84 0.29 -7.75
C MET A 90 35.68 -1.24 -7.81
N ILE A 91 35.22 -1.85 -6.72
CA ILE A 91 34.92 -3.29 -6.68
C ILE A 91 33.42 -3.49 -6.88
N TRP A 92 33.03 -4.33 -7.84
CA TRP A 92 31.64 -4.76 -7.98
C TRP A 92 31.23 -5.69 -6.83
N VAL A 93 30.03 -5.45 -6.27
CA VAL A 93 29.35 -6.38 -5.37
C VAL A 93 27.89 -6.56 -5.79
N ASP A 94 27.41 -7.81 -5.86
CA ASP A 94 25.98 -8.07 -6.06
C ASP A 94 25.17 -7.53 -4.86
N THR A 95 23.90 -7.14 -5.06
CA THR A 95 23.04 -6.57 -4.00
C THR A 95 22.65 -7.57 -2.90
N ASP A 96 23.04 -8.84 -3.03
CA ASP A 96 22.91 -9.90 -2.03
C ASP A 96 24.25 -10.27 -1.36
N VAL A 97 25.26 -9.41 -1.44
CA VAL A 97 26.55 -9.56 -0.74
C VAL A 97 26.58 -8.72 0.53
N TYR A 98 26.77 -9.37 1.67
CA TYR A 98 26.90 -8.72 2.98
C TYR A 98 28.38 -8.45 3.32
N CYS A 99 28.69 -7.23 3.72
CA CYS A 99 30.00 -6.79 4.19
C CYS A 99 30.26 -7.28 5.63
N TRP A 100 31.06 -8.34 5.75
CA TRP A 100 31.51 -8.86 7.03
C TRP A 100 32.70 -8.08 7.60
N ARG A 101 33.55 -7.49 6.76
CA ARG A 101 34.67 -6.61 7.09
C ARG A 101 35.00 -5.79 5.84
N PRO A 102 35.53 -4.56 5.94
CA PRO A 102 35.92 -3.81 4.75
C PRO A 102 36.77 -4.65 3.80
N LEU A 103 36.48 -4.57 2.51
CA LEU A 103 37.25 -5.24 1.45
C LEU A 103 38.56 -4.47 1.26
N ASP A 104 39.54 -4.78 2.11
CA ASP A 104 40.83 -4.11 2.23
C ASP A 104 41.93 -4.85 1.43
N TYR A 105 41.76 -4.90 0.11
CA TYR A 105 42.70 -5.57 -0.79
C TYR A 105 43.65 -4.57 -1.45
N ASP A 106 44.96 -4.85 -1.39
CA ASP A 106 45.98 -4.03 -2.06
C ASP A 106 45.90 -4.16 -3.59
N SER A 107 45.64 -5.38 -4.08
CA SER A 107 45.55 -5.71 -5.51
C SER A 107 44.23 -5.25 -6.15
N ASP A 108 44.30 -4.71 -7.37
CA ASP A 108 43.12 -4.42 -8.20
C ASP A 108 42.35 -5.67 -8.60
N TYR A 109 43.00 -6.83 -8.62
CA TYR A 109 42.32 -8.13 -8.74
C TYR A 109 41.68 -8.54 -7.41
N VAL A 110 40.35 -8.48 -7.35
CA VAL A 110 39.53 -8.92 -6.23
C VAL A 110 38.46 -9.87 -6.76
N MET A 111 38.75 -11.17 -6.68
CA MET A 111 37.87 -12.24 -7.19
C MET A 111 38.10 -13.50 -6.34
N GLY A 112 37.09 -14.38 -6.21
CA GLY A 112 37.19 -15.53 -5.31
C GLY A 112 36.61 -16.82 -5.90
N TYR A 113 37.17 -17.96 -5.45
CA TYR A 113 36.65 -19.28 -5.81
C TYR A 113 35.28 -19.53 -5.19
N GLU A 114 34.35 -20.11 -5.95
CA GLU A 114 32.98 -20.30 -5.49
C GLU A 114 32.75 -21.58 -4.67
N LEU A 115 33.55 -22.62 -4.92
CA LEU A 115 33.31 -23.97 -4.42
C LEU A 115 34.61 -24.66 -3.96
N PRO A 116 34.54 -25.54 -2.93
CA PRO A 116 35.73 -26.15 -2.34
C PRO A 116 36.49 -27.04 -3.34
N GLY A 117 37.79 -26.83 -3.49
CA GLY A 117 38.64 -27.62 -4.40
C GLY A 117 38.33 -27.42 -5.88
N GLU A 118 37.53 -26.40 -6.25
CA GLU A 118 37.11 -26.16 -7.62
C GLU A 118 37.89 -25.06 -8.33
N TYR A 119 37.89 -25.17 -9.67
CA TYR A 119 38.46 -24.25 -10.65
C TYR A 119 37.65 -22.95 -10.83
N ARG A 120 36.37 -22.93 -10.39
CA ARG A 120 35.39 -21.90 -10.75
C ARG A 120 35.50 -20.64 -9.88
N VAL A 121 35.61 -19.50 -10.56
CA VAL A 121 35.63 -18.15 -9.97
C VAL A 121 34.24 -17.52 -10.13
N ASN A 122 33.71 -16.98 -9.04
CA ASN A 122 32.44 -16.26 -9.04
C ASN A 122 32.65 -14.79 -9.37
N ASN A 123 31.61 -14.11 -9.86
CA ASN A 123 31.63 -12.70 -10.23
C ASN A 123 30.77 -11.80 -9.31
N ALA A 124 30.16 -12.35 -8.25
CA ALA A 124 29.38 -11.58 -7.28
C ALA A 124 30.22 -10.59 -6.46
N VAL A 125 31.52 -10.83 -6.34
CA VAL A 125 32.52 -9.85 -5.86
C VAL A 125 33.61 -9.80 -6.92
N LEU A 126 33.75 -8.68 -7.63
CA LEU A 126 34.67 -8.58 -8.76
C LEU A 126 35.34 -7.19 -8.83
N GLY A 127 36.64 -7.15 -8.61
CA GLY A 127 37.51 -6.01 -8.90
C GLY A 127 38.58 -6.44 -9.89
N LEU A 128 38.87 -5.60 -10.88
CA LEU A 128 39.93 -5.81 -11.86
C LEU A 128 40.62 -4.46 -12.14
N PRO A 129 41.91 -4.45 -12.54
CA PRO A 129 42.52 -3.26 -13.09
C PRO A 129 41.76 -2.83 -14.36
N ALA A 130 41.44 -1.54 -14.48
CA ALA A 130 40.62 -1.00 -15.56
C ALA A 130 41.27 -1.15 -16.97
N ASP A 131 42.59 -1.32 -17.01
CA ASP A 131 43.41 -1.49 -18.20
C ASP A 131 43.87 -2.95 -18.42
N SER A 132 43.48 -3.88 -17.55
CA SER A 132 43.91 -5.29 -17.62
C SER A 132 43.48 -5.99 -18.91
N ASP A 133 44.31 -6.92 -19.38
CA ASP A 133 44.00 -7.80 -20.53
C ASP A 133 42.71 -8.58 -20.30
N MET A 134 42.49 -9.04 -19.07
CA MET A 134 41.30 -9.78 -18.67
C MET A 134 40.03 -8.95 -18.89
N LEU A 135 39.97 -7.71 -18.39
CA LEU A 135 38.80 -6.86 -18.55
C LEU A 135 38.55 -6.50 -20.02
N ARG A 136 39.61 -6.23 -20.79
CA ARG A 136 39.49 -5.97 -22.23
C ARG A 136 38.88 -7.15 -22.97
N GLN A 137 39.44 -8.35 -22.81
CA GLN A 137 38.93 -9.54 -23.51
C GLN A 137 37.51 -9.92 -23.08
N MET A 138 37.13 -9.69 -21.81
CA MET A 138 35.74 -9.87 -21.37
C MET A 138 34.80 -8.85 -22.01
N LEU A 139 35.19 -7.59 -22.09
CA LEU A 139 34.40 -6.56 -22.77
C LEU A 139 34.23 -6.91 -24.25
N ASP A 140 35.32 -7.20 -24.96
CA ASP A 140 35.32 -7.61 -26.37
C ASP A 140 34.40 -8.83 -26.60
N PHE A 141 34.45 -9.82 -25.71
CA PHE A 141 33.58 -11.00 -25.78
C PHE A 141 32.09 -10.65 -25.59
N THR A 142 31.78 -9.65 -24.76
CA THR A 142 30.39 -9.23 -24.51
C THR A 142 29.83 -8.23 -25.54
N GLU A 143 30.65 -7.69 -26.45
CA GLU A 143 30.18 -6.79 -27.51
C GLU A 143 29.23 -7.49 -28.49
N ASP A 144 29.51 -8.76 -28.81
CA ASP A 144 28.65 -9.59 -29.63
C ASP A 144 27.72 -10.47 -28.77
N ARG A 145 26.41 -10.17 -28.86
CA ARG A 145 25.34 -10.90 -28.16
C ARG A 145 25.09 -12.30 -28.71
N PHE A 146 25.68 -12.63 -29.85
CA PHE A 146 25.57 -13.93 -30.51
C PHE A 146 26.87 -14.72 -30.45
N SER A 147 27.87 -14.24 -29.70
CA SER A 147 29.17 -14.89 -29.57
C SER A 147 29.02 -16.31 -29.00
N ILE A 148 29.75 -17.24 -29.61
CA ILE A 148 29.84 -18.63 -29.16
C ILE A 148 30.98 -18.71 -28.15
N ALA A 149 30.65 -18.83 -26.86
CA ALA A 149 31.64 -18.91 -25.79
C ALA A 149 32.63 -20.07 -26.02
N PRO A 150 33.95 -19.82 -26.06
CA PRO A 150 34.94 -20.85 -26.32
C PRO A 150 35.04 -21.88 -25.18
N PHE A 151 34.54 -21.54 -24.00
CA PHE A 151 34.50 -22.38 -22.80
C PHE A 151 33.19 -23.17 -22.62
N LEU A 152 32.27 -23.13 -23.59
CA LEU A 152 31.11 -24.02 -23.59
C LEU A 152 31.51 -25.46 -23.96
N PRO A 153 30.74 -26.47 -23.51
CA PRO A 153 30.90 -27.85 -23.97
C PRO A 153 30.96 -27.96 -25.49
N GLU A 154 31.84 -28.80 -26.02
CA GLU A 154 32.10 -28.92 -27.46
C GLU A 154 30.83 -29.13 -28.29
N ARG A 155 29.93 -30.01 -27.81
CA ARG A 155 28.63 -30.24 -28.43
C ARG A 155 27.77 -28.98 -28.55
N LEU A 156 27.70 -28.16 -27.49
CA LEU A 156 26.91 -26.92 -27.54
C LEU A 156 27.54 -25.89 -28.49
N ARG A 157 28.88 -25.84 -28.58
CA ARG A 157 29.56 -24.97 -29.54
C ARG A 157 29.26 -25.40 -30.98
N ALA A 158 29.27 -26.70 -31.26
CA ALA A 158 28.89 -27.24 -32.56
C ALA A 158 27.42 -26.91 -32.90
N ASP A 159 26.48 -27.17 -31.96
CA ASP A 159 25.07 -26.84 -32.14
C ASP A 159 24.85 -25.34 -32.43
N TYR A 160 25.62 -24.45 -31.77
CA TYR A 160 25.52 -23.00 -31.98
C TYR A 160 26.17 -22.56 -33.29
N SER A 161 27.26 -23.21 -33.72
CA SER A 161 27.89 -22.97 -35.01
C SER A 161 26.95 -23.37 -36.14
N ASP A 162 26.37 -24.57 -36.09
CA ASP A 162 25.39 -25.05 -37.07
C ASP A 162 24.17 -24.13 -37.14
N ALA A 163 23.68 -23.64 -35.99
CA ALA A 163 22.58 -22.70 -35.93
C ALA A 163 22.94 -21.33 -36.55
N HIS A 164 24.16 -20.84 -36.29
CA HIS A 164 24.69 -19.61 -36.90
C HIS A 164 24.81 -19.75 -38.43
N ASP A 165 25.40 -20.85 -38.92
CA ASP A 165 25.58 -21.12 -40.35
C ASP A 165 24.23 -21.32 -41.07
N ALA A 166 23.21 -21.81 -40.36
CA ALA A 166 21.83 -21.87 -40.82
C ALA A 166 21.08 -20.52 -40.72
N GLY A 167 21.76 -19.41 -40.45
CA GLY A 167 21.17 -18.06 -40.35
C GLY A 167 20.30 -17.83 -39.10
N ARG A 168 20.45 -18.66 -38.06
CA ARG A 168 19.67 -18.61 -36.81
C ARG A 168 20.60 -18.60 -35.59
N PRO A 169 21.47 -17.58 -35.43
CA PRO A 169 22.44 -17.55 -34.35
C PRO A 169 21.75 -17.50 -32.97
N VAL A 170 22.37 -18.15 -31.98
CA VAL A 170 21.80 -18.27 -30.62
C VAL A 170 22.18 -17.06 -29.78
N HIS A 171 21.21 -16.19 -29.53
CA HIS A 171 21.41 -15.01 -28.67
C HIS A 171 21.77 -15.42 -27.24
N VAL A 172 22.60 -14.62 -26.57
CA VAL A 172 23.10 -14.89 -25.21
C VAL A 172 22.00 -15.12 -24.17
N SER A 173 20.81 -14.54 -24.36
CA SER A 173 19.62 -14.77 -23.52
C SER A 173 19.15 -16.23 -23.48
N GLN A 174 19.50 -17.02 -24.50
CA GLN A 174 19.15 -18.43 -24.69
C GLN A 174 20.28 -19.38 -24.26
N GLN A 175 21.49 -18.86 -24.13
CA GLN A 175 22.66 -19.62 -23.74
C GLN A 175 22.64 -19.99 -22.25
N PRO A 176 23.50 -20.92 -21.78
CA PRO A 176 23.54 -21.34 -20.39
C PRO A 176 23.76 -20.19 -19.40
N TRP A 177 23.32 -20.40 -18.16
CA TRP A 177 23.51 -19.44 -17.08
C TRP A 177 25.00 -19.22 -16.80
N GLY A 178 25.39 -17.96 -16.67
CA GLY A 178 26.74 -17.56 -16.28
C GLY A 178 27.73 -17.50 -17.44
N VAL A 179 27.28 -17.58 -18.70
CA VAL A 179 28.13 -17.38 -19.88
C VAL A 179 28.86 -16.03 -19.83
N TRP A 180 28.18 -14.93 -19.56
CA TRP A 180 28.82 -13.62 -19.31
C TRP A 180 29.17 -13.38 -17.83
N GLY A 181 28.97 -14.39 -16.98
CA GLY A 181 29.23 -14.28 -15.55
C GLY A 181 30.36 -15.20 -15.10
N PRO A 182 30.11 -16.11 -14.13
CA PRO A 182 31.17 -16.93 -13.55
C PRO A 182 31.91 -17.82 -14.56
N LEU A 183 31.28 -18.27 -15.65
CA LEU A 183 31.96 -19.12 -16.65
C LEU A 183 33.02 -18.32 -17.43
N MET A 184 32.69 -17.11 -17.88
CA MET A 184 33.63 -16.21 -18.56
C MET A 184 34.76 -15.77 -17.65
N VAL A 185 34.44 -15.32 -16.42
CA VAL A 185 35.47 -14.91 -15.44
C VAL A 185 36.43 -16.07 -15.19
N THR A 186 35.89 -17.27 -14.97
CA THR A 186 36.70 -18.47 -14.79
C THR A 186 37.61 -18.71 -16.01
N HIS A 187 37.06 -18.71 -17.22
CA HIS A 187 37.85 -18.94 -18.43
C HIS A 187 39.04 -18.00 -18.54
N PHE A 188 38.81 -16.68 -18.44
CA PHE A 188 39.88 -15.70 -18.62
C PHE A 188 40.89 -15.66 -17.46
N VAL A 189 40.49 -16.01 -16.23
CA VAL A 189 41.44 -16.19 -15.13
C VAL A 189 42.49 -17.23 -15.50
N HIS A 190 42.08 -18.36 -16.04
CA HIS A 190 43.01 -19.46 -16.31
C HIS A 190 43.72 -19.30 -17.65
N ALA A 191 43.05 -18.80 -18.68
CA ALA A 191 43.68 -18.51 -19.97
C ALA A 191 44.82 -17.48 -19.86
N LEU A 192 44.73 -16.57 -18.88
CA LEU A 192 45.73 -15.53 -18.64
C LEU A 192 46.67 -15.85 -17.46
N GLY A 193 46.58 -17.04 -16.85
CA GLY A 193 47.45 -17.46 -15.77
C GLY A 193 47.28 -16.67 -14.46
N LEU A 194 46.08 -16.13 -14.19
CA LEU A 194 45.77 -15.27 -13.04
C LEU A 194 45.24 -16.03 -11.81
N ALA A 195 45.39 -17.35 -11.77
CA ALA A 195 44.88 -18.17 -10.67
C ALA A 195 45.47 -17.78 -9.30
N ASP A 196 46.73 -17.30 -9.27
CA ASP A 196 47.41 -16.79 -8.07
C ASP A 196 46.80 -15.49 -7.52
N LYS A 197 45.96 -14.80 -8.30
CA LYS A 197 45.24 -13.58 -7.89
C LYS A 197 43.86 -13.87 -7.29
N VAL A 198 43.37 -15.11 -7.35
CA VAL A 198 42.05 -15.48 -6.86
C VAL A 198 42.11 -15.76 -5.36
N GLN A 199 41.21 -15.12 -4.62
CA GLN A 199 41.05 -15.33 -3.18
C GLN A 199 40.48 -16.72 -2.88
N PRO A 200 40.86 -17.34 -1.74
CA PRO A 200 40.27 -18.59 -1.31
C PRO A 200 38.77 -18.43 -1.07
N ILE A 201 38.03 -19.55 -1.12
CA ILE A 201 36.57 -19.57 -1.01
C ILE A 201 36.05 -18.85 0.24
N ASP A 202 36.75 -18.95 1.36
CA ASP A 202 36.32 -18.38 2.64
C ASP A 202 36.47 -16.85 2.74
N ALA A 203 37.06 -16.21 1.72
CA ALA A 203 37.11 -14.74 1.63
C ALA A 203 35.71 -14.13 1.40
N PHE A 204 34.90 -14.73 0.52
CA PHE A 204 33.60 -14.20 0.09
C PHE A 204 32.44 -15.22 0.16
N TYR A 205 32.76 -16.51 0.07
CA TYR A 205 31.81 -17.62 -0.04
C TYR A 205 32.00 -18.70 1.03
N PRO A 206 32.24 -18.36 2.31
CA PRO A 206 32.44 -19.37 3.36
C PRO A 206 31.23 -20.31 3.53
N VAL A 207 30.03 -19.83 3.20
CA VAL A 207 28.84 -20.64 2.95
C VAL A 207 28.59 -20.64 1.46
N ASP A 208 29.05 -21.70 0.79
CA ASP A 208 28.94 -21.83 -0.66
C ASP A 208 27.49 -22.08 -1.14
N PHE A 209 27.30 -22.08 -2.45
CA PHE A 209 25.97 -22.22 -3.05
C PHE A 209 25.24 -23.52 -2.65
N ARG A 210 25.95 -24.64 -2.44
CA ARG A 210 25.35 -25.93 -2.03
C ARG A 210 24.78 -25.84 -0.62
N GLU A 211 25.44 -25.08 0.24
CA GLU A 211 25.09 -24.92 1.65
C GLU A 211 24.36 -23.61 1.97
N ARG A 212 24.05 -22.78 0.97
CA ARG A 212 23.39 -21.47 1.10
C ARG A 212 22.22 -21.36 2.09
N THR A 213 21.50 -22.45 2.34
CA THR A 213 20.38 -22.46 3.31
C THR A 213 20.85 -22.43 4.77
N LEU A 214 22.15 -22.57 5.06
CA LEU A 214 22.71 -22.40 6.40
C LEU A 214 22.42 -21.00 6.95
N PHE A 215 22.32 -19.98 6.08
CA PHE A 215 21.92 -18.63 6.50
C PHE A 215 20.50 -18.55 7.08
N LEU A 216 19.64 -19.51 6.72
CA LEU A 216 18.26 -19.62 7.20
C LEU A 216 18.12 -20.52 8.45
N LYS A 217 19.23 -21.08 8.92
CA LYS A 217 19.30 -21.97 10.08
C LYS A 217 20.02 -21.27 11.23
N ASP A 218 20.10 -21.97 12.37
CA ASP A 218 20.84 -21.57 13.56
C ASP A 218 22.14 -20.83 13.23
N ALA A 219 22.28 -19.62 13.78
CA ALA A 219 23.34 -18.69 13.44
C ALA A 219 24.75 -19.28 13.62
N ALA A 220 24.96 -20.14 14.63
CA ALA A 220 26.26 -20.72 14.92
C ALA A 220 26.78 -21.58 13.76
N ARG A 221 25.89 -22.17 12.95
CA ARG A 221 26.27 -23.00 11.81
C ARG A 221 26.90 -22.20 10.67
N ALA A 222 26.37 -21.01 10.39
CA ALA A 222 26.94 -20.11 9.39
C ALA A 222 28.22 -19.46 9.94
N GLU A 223 28.22 -19.07 11.22
CA GLU A 223 29.38 -18.46 11.90
C GLU A 223 30.59 -19.40 11.96
N ALA A 224 30.37 -20.71 12.12
CA ALA A 224 31.45 -21.70 12.09
C ALA A 224 32.21 -21.77 10.75
N ARG A 225 31.68 -21.16 9.68
CA ARG A 225 32.35 -21.08 8.37
C ARG A 225 33.13 -19.78 8.17
N ILE A 226 32.87 -18.77 8.99
CA ILE A 226 33.51 -17.46 8.89
C ILE A 226 34.93 -17.59 9.47
N THR A 227 35.92 -17.11 8.73
CA THR A 227 37.32 -17.13 9.14
C THR A 227 37.87 -15.70 9.23
N PRO A 228 39.08 -15.50 9.78
CA PRO A 228 39.72 -14.18 9.76
C PRO A 228 39.93 -13.60 8.35
N ARG A 229 39.89 -14.43 7.29
CA ARG A 229 39.99 -13.99 5.88
C ARG A 229 38.68 -13.45 5.32
N THR A 230 37.54 -13.80 5.92
CA THR A 230 36.22 -13.42 5.39
C THR A 230 36.04 -11.90 5.45
N THR A 231 35.82 -11.29 4.28
CA THR A 231 35.45 -9.87 4.16
C THR A 231 34.01 -9.70 3.70
N ALA A 232 33.49 -10.65 2.94
CA ALA A 232 32.11 -10.62 2.45
C ALA A 232 31.41 -11.97 2.63
N LEU A 233 30.08 -11.95 2.61
CA LEU A 233 29.22 -13.13 2.61
C LEU A 233 28.21 -13.00 1.47
N HIS A 234 28.32 -13.83 0.45
CA HIS A 234 27.27 -13.91 -0.57
C HIS A 234 26.04 -14.62 0.01
N LEU A 235 24.95 -13.89 0.26
CA LEU A 235 23.74 -14.44 0.90
C LEU A 235 22.84 -15.21 -0.07
N TRP A 236 23.16 -15.17 -1.36
CA TRP A 236 22.51 -15.87 -2.47
C TRP A 236 21.02 -15.52 -2.62
N ALA A 237 20.66 -14.75 -3.65
CA ALA A 237 19.28 -14.36 -3.96
C ALA A 237 18.32 -15.54 -4.21
N SER A 238 18.84 -16.76 -4.37
CA SER A 238 18.02 -17.97 -4.36
C SER A 238 17.37 -18.28 -3.00
N ASN A 239 17.93 -17.79 -1.89
CA ASN A 239 17.36 -17.90 -0.56
C ASN A 239 16.05 -17.11 -0.44
N LYS A 240 15.86 -16.02 -1.19
CA LYS A 240 14.57 -15.30 -1.28
C LYS A 240 13.40 -16.22 -1.63
N ARG A 241 13.63 -17.22 -2.48
CA ARG A 241 12.60 -18.20 -2.84
C ARG A 241 12.23 -19.11 -1.66
N GLN A 242 13.20 -19.45 -0.80
CA GLN A 242 12.91 -20.23 0.41
C GLN A 242 12.20 -19.36 1.46
N LEU A 243 12.69 -18.14 1.68
CA LEU A 243 12.09 -17.15 2.57
C LEU A 243 10.62 -16.91 2.20
N GLY A 244 10.32 -16.54 0.95
CA GLY A 244 8.95 -16.28 0.53
C GLY A 244 8.03 -17.50 0.52
N LYS A 245 8.55 -18.72 0.31
CA LYS A 245 7.71 -19.94 0.27
C LYS A 245 7.48 -20.60 1.61
N ARG A 246 8.39 -20.44 2.57
CA ARG A 246 8.40 -21.22 3.82
C ARG A 246 8.41 -20.37 5.08
N HIS A 247 8.66 -19.07 4.94
CA HIS A 247 8.90 -18.17 6.06
C HIS A 247 8.23 -16.81 5.84
N ASP A 248 7.19 -16.75 5.00
CA ASP A 248 6.38 -15.53 4.79
C ASP A 248 7.23 -14.32 4.31
N GLY A 249 8.38 -14.61 3.67
CA GLY A 249 9.33 -13.58 3.23
C GLY A 249 10.19 -13.00 4.35
N LEU A 250 10.11 -13.50 5.57
CA LEU A 250 10.84 -13.05 6.77
C LEU A 250 12.05 -13.94 7.07
N PRO A 251 13.12 -13.42 7.70
CA PRO A 251 14.21 -14.24 8.19
C PRO A 251 13.70 -15.16 9.32
N PRO A 252 13.97 -16.49 9.28
CA PRO A 252 13.51 -17.39 10.33
C PRO A 252 14.09 -17.00 11.70
N LYS A 253 13.28 -17.05 12.76
CA LYS A 253 13.75 -16.72 14.12
C LYS A 253 14.94 -17.60 14.53
N GLY A 254 15.91 -16.98 15.22
CA GLY A 254 17.17 -17.65 15.61
C GLY A 254 18.14 -17.95 14.46
N SER A 255 17.78 -17.64 13.21
CA SER A 255 18.67 -17.86 12.07
C SER A 255 19.80 -16.83 12.01
N PHE A 256 20.83 -17.14 11.22
CA PHE A 256 21.89 -16.17 10.91
C PHE A 256 21.33 -14.88 10.31
N LEU A 257 20.40 -14.97 9.35
CA LEU A 257 19.79 -13.76 8.76
C LEU A 257 19.00 -12.96 9.79
N ALA A 258 18.24 -13.60 10.68
CA ALA A 258 17.51 -12.88 11.73
C ALA A 258 18.47 -12.10 12.62
N ARG A 259 19.58 -12.73 13.04
CA ARG A 259 20.62 -12.05 13.83
C ARG A 259 21.25 -10.86 13.09
N LEU A 260 21.51 -10.98 11.79
CA LEU A 260 22.06 -9.86 11.00
C LEU A 260 21.06 -8.71 10.88
N VAL A 261 19.79 -9.02 10.64
CA VAL A 261 18.69 -8.04 10.55
C VAL A 261 18.52 -7.30 11.88
N ASP A 262 18.47 -8.04 13.00
CA ASP A 262 18.37 -7.46 14.35
C ASP A 262 19.55 -6.55 14.66
N LYS A 263 20.78 -7.01 14.35
CA LYS A 263 22.01 -6.24 14.55
C LYS A 263 22.00 -4.90 13.80
N GLN A 264 21.38 -4.87 12.62
CA GLN A 264 21.31 -3.67 11.79
C GLN A 264 20.05 -2.83 12.02
N GLY A 265 19.14 -3.28 12.88
CA GLY A 265 17.89 -2.59 13.16
C GLY A 265 16.95 -2.51 11.94
N ILE A 266 17.03 -3.48 11.04
CA ILE A 266 16.14 -3.57 9.88
C ILE A 266 14.85 -4.28 10.30
N ASN A 267 13.69 -3.77 9.87
CA ASN A 267 12.42 -4.45 10.03
C ASN A 267 12.02 -5.11 8.69
N PRO A 268 12.05 -6.45 8.57
CA PRO A 268 11.73 -7.14 7.32
C PRO A 268 10.31 -6.88 6.79
N ALA A 269 9.35 -6.60 7.67
CA ALA A 269 7.95 -6.38 7.29
C ALA A 269 7.73 -5.04 6.55
N GLU A 270 8.60 -4.04 6.76
CA GLU A 270 8.51 -2.73 6.10
C GLU A 270 9.04 -2.75 4.66
N SER A 271 9.78 -3.80 4.28
CA SER A 271 10.30 -3.98 2.92
C SER A 271 10.34 -5.46 2.55
N PRO A 272 9.15 -6.09 2.39
CA PRO A 272 9.05 -7.53 2.23
C PRO A 272 9.70 -8.03 0.94
N ILE A 273 10.07 -9.31 0.92
CA ILE A 273 10.50 -9.98 -0.31
C ILE A 273 9.27 -10.18 -1.20
N LYS A 274 9.24 -9.48 -2.34
CA LYS A 274 8.06 -9.39 -3.21
C LYS A 274 7.91 -10.56 -4.16
N SER A 275 9.01 -10.98 -4.79
CA SER A 275 8.98 -12.02 -5.81
C SER A 275 10.34 -12.69 -5.99
N ARG A 276 10.33 -13.86 -6.65
CA ARG A 276 11.55 -14.47 -7.20
C ARG A 276 11.23 -15.31 -8.44
N GLY A 277 11.78 -14.90 -9.57
CA GLY A 277 11.43 -15.51 -10.86
C GLY A 277 9.95 -15.26 -11.15
N LYS A 278 9.21 -16.30 -11.56
CA LYS A 278 7.77 -16.21 -11.83
C LYS A 278 6.86 -16.32 -10.61
N THR A 279 7.42 -16.36 -9.39
CA THR A 279 6.64 -16.48 -8.15
C THR A 279 6.57 -15.13 -7.45
N THR A 280 5.35 -14.64 -7.20
CA THR A 280 5.05 -13.46 -6.37
C THR A 280 4.59 -13.93 -5.00
N PHE A 281 5.02 -13.25 -3.95
CA PHE A 281 4.64 -13.51 -2.57
C PHE A 281 3.57 -12.50 -2.12
N ASP A 282 2.70 -12.89 -1.19
CA ASP A 282 1.62 -12.05 -0.67
C ASP A 282 2.14 -10.77 0.01
N GLY A 283 3.28 -10.81 0.70
CA GLY A 283 3.90 -9.59 1.26
C GLY A 283 4.17 -8.50 0.21
N GLY A 284 4.35 -8.85 -1.07
CA GLY A 284 4.52 -7.89 -2.16
C GLY A 284 3.27 -7.06 -2.47
N LEU A 285 2.09 -7.47 -2.00
CA LEU A 285 0.84 -6.72 -2.16
C LEU A 285 0.84 -5.36 -1.48
N ILE A 286 1.79 -5.10 -0.57
CA ILE A 286 1.96 -3.80 0.10
C ILE A 286 2.17 -2.63 -0.89
N ASP A 287 2.73 -2.91 -2.06
CA ASP A 287 2.94 -1.94 -3.14
C ASP A 287 1.67 -1.72 -3.97
N GLU A 288 0.75 -2.67 -3.94
CA GLU A 288 -0.53 -2.62 -4.68
C GLU A 288 -1.61 -1.89 -3.88
N ILE A 289 -1.33 -1.51 -2.63
CA ILE A 289 -2.23 -0.68 -1.84
C ILE A 289 -2.18 0.75 -2.37
N GLY A 290 -3.14 1.06 -3.26
CA GLY A 290 -3.38 2.41 -3.77
C GLY A 290 -4.21 3.29 -2.81
N LEU A 291 -4.04 3.10 -1.50
CA LEU A 291 -4.67 3.89 -0.46
C LEU A 291 -3.59 4.71 0.26
N ASP A 292 -3.82 6.00 0.40
CA ASP A 292 -2.93 6.89 1.16
C ASP A 292 -2.97 6.56 2.66
N GLU A 293 -4.10 6.03 3.13
CA GLU A 293 -4.34 5.66 4.52
C GLU A 293 -5.07 4.33 4.63
N VAL A 294 -4.69 3.54 5.63
CA VAL A 294 -5.35 2.31 6.04
C VAL A 294 -5.46 2.34 7.55
N THR A 295 -6.68 2.22 8.06
CA THR A 295 -6.97 2.17 9.51
C THR A 295 -7.34 0.78 9.97
N SER A 296 -7.83 -0.07 9.06
CA SER A 296 -8.18 -1.45 9.38
C SER A 296 -7.93 -2.42 8.20
N ILE A 297 -7.52 -3.63 8.55
CA ILE A 297 -7.37 -4.75 7.62
C ILE A 297 -8.00 -6.02 8.20
N ALA A 298 -8.74 -6.77 7.38
CA ALA A 298 -9.28 -8.07 7.78
C ALA A 298 -8.75 -9.22 6.90
N ASP A 299 -8.56 -10.40 7.50
CA ASP A 299 -8.26 -11.64 6.77
C ASP A 299 -9.37 -12.68 7.03
N LEU A 300 -9.92 -13.23 5.93
CA LEU A 300 -10.99 -14.23 5.95
C LEU A 300 -10.48 -15.67 5.89
N SER A 301 -9.25 -15.89 5.42
CA SER A 301 -8.77 -17.24 5.06
C SER A 301 -7.51 -17.67 5.81
N GLY A 302 -6.81 -16.73 6.45
CA GLY A 302 -5.51 -17.00 7.06
C GLY A 302 -4.35 -17.03 6.06
N GLY A 303 -4.64 -16.82 4.77
CA GLY A 303 -3.68 -16.94 3.67
C GLY A 303 -2.86 -15.68 3.40
N ALA A 304 -3.08 -14.59 4.14
CA ALA A 304 -2.48 -13.28 3.87
C ALA A 304 -1.52 -12.78 4.96
N ARG A 305 -0.89 -13.68 5.72
CA ARG A 305 -0.04 -13.35 6.88
C ARG A 305 1.03 -12.29 6.58
N ALA A 306 1.82 -12.47 5.53
CA ALA A 306 2.88 -11.52 5.21
C ALA A 306 2.30 -10.19 4.75
N PHE A 307 1.20 -10.23 4.01
CA PHE A 307 0.51 -9.01 3.56
C PHE A 307 -0.09 -8.20 4.72
N VAL A 308 -0.80 -8.86 5.64
CA VAL A 308 -1.39 -8.23 6.83
C VAL A 308 -0.31 -7.65 7.72
N LEU A 309 0.77 -8.39 7.94
CA LEU A 309 1.92 -7.90 8.70
C LEU A 309 2.52 -6.65 8.04
N ALA A 310 2.80 -6.69 6.74
CA ALA A 310 3.37 -5.55 6.01
C ALA A 310 2.44 -4.32 6.06
N ALA A 311 1.13 -4.52 5.89
CA ALA A 311 0.13 -3.45 5.98
C ALA A 311 0.10 -2.81 7.37
N HIS A 312 0.07 -3.61 8.43
CA HIS A 312 0.11 -3.11 9.80
C HIS A 312 1.39 -2.33 10.09
N HIS A 313 2.57 -2.83 9.70
CA HIS A 313 3.82 -2.09 9.94
C HIS A 313 3.93 -0.80 9.12
N LYS A 314 3.34 -0.75 7.92
CA LYS A 314 3.33 0.46 7.07
C LYS A 314 2.34 1.52 7.56
N TYR A 315 1.11 1.11 7.91
CA TYR A 315 0.00 2.02 8.18
C TYR A 315 -0.40 2.12 9.65
N ASP A 316 0.11 1.22 10.50
CA ASP A 316 -0.25 1.11 11.92
C ASP A 316 -1.78 0.96 12.06
N CYS A 317 -2.33 0.00 11.31
CA CYS A 317 -3.76 -0.29 11.21
C CYS A 317 -4.18 -1.46 12.12
N ASP A 318 -5.44 -1.46 12.56
CA ASP A 318 -6.00 -2.57 13.33
C ASP A 318 -6.24 -3.80 12.43
N ILE A 319 -5.99 -4.98 12.99
CA ILE A 319 -6.07 -6.27 12.31
C ILE A 319 -7.28 -7.04 12.80
N TYR A 320 -8.12 -7.47 11.87
CA TYR A 320 -9.32 -8.26 12.14
C TYR A 320 -9.21 -9.66 11.54
N LEU A 321 -9.02 -10.67 12.39
CA LEU A 321 -8.97 -12.06 11.97
C LEU A 321 -10.38 -12.67 12.11
N VAL A 322 -10.98 -13.07 10.99
CA VAL A 322 -12.36 -13.56 10.98
C VAL A 322 -12.37 -15.07 11.17
N SER A 323 -12.78 -15.54 12.36
CA SER A 323 -12.75 -16.96 12.74
C SER A 323 -13.90 -17.73 12.08
N ILE A 324 -13.65 -18.23 10.87
CA ILE A 324 -14.62 -18.96 10.03
C ILE A 324 -13.98 -20.20 9.40
N ASN A 325 -14.80 -21.18 9.05
CA ASN A 325 -14.39 -22.32 8.21
C ASN A 325 -14.61 -22.08 6.71
N GLY A 326 -14.20 -23.06 5.90
CA GLY A 326 -14.34 -23.06 4.45
C GLY A 326 -15.77 -22.98 3.89
N LYS A 327 -16.80 -23.02 4.75
CA LYS A 327 -18.22 -22.79 4.39
C LYS A 327 -18.71 -21.41 4.84
N GLY A 328 -17.83 -20.54 5.32
CA GLY A 328 -18.16 -19.21 5.85
C GLY A 328 -18.92 -19.24 7.17
N ARG A 329 -18.93 -20.37 7.89
CA ARG A 329 -19.58 -20.45 9.20
C ARG A 329 -18.60 -20.03 10.26
N PHE A 330 -19.07 -19.16 11.17
CA PHE A 330 -18.30 -18.73 12.33
C PHE A 330 -17.98 -19.88 13.27
N GLU A 331 -16.77 -19.86 13.80
CA GLU A 331 -16.25 -20.83 14.77
C GLU A 331 -15.65 -20.07 15.95
N ASP A 332 -15.79 -20.62 17.15
CA ASP A 332 -15.19 -20.03 18.35
C ASP A 332 -13.65 -19.98 18.24
N ARG A 333 -13.07 -20.93 17.50
CA ARG A 333 -11.63 -21.06 17.31
C ARG A 333 -11.31 -21.82 16.02
N ALA A 334 -11.26 -21.10 14.89
CA ALA A 334 -10.76 -21.68 13.64
C ALA A 334 -9.27 -22.05 13.78
N GLU A 335 -8.85 -23.18 13.21
CA GLU A 335 -7.52 -23.77 13.43
C GLU A 335 -6.35 -22.83 13.06
N TRP A 336 -6.57 -21.91 12.12
CA TRP A 336 -5.54 -21.01 11.63
C TRP A 336 -5.33 -19.77 12.52
N ILE A 337 -6.25 -19.46 13.45
CA ILE A 337 -6.25 -18.19 14.18
C ILE A 337 -5.05 -18.08 15.13
N ASP A 338 -4.84 -19.03 16.03
CA ASP A 338 -3.76 -18.88 17.03
C ASP A 338 -2.37 -18.86 16.41
N PRO A 339 -2.02 -19.75 15.45
CA PRO A 339 -0.72 -19.67 14.77
C PRO A 339 -0.52 -18.35 14.02
N TYR A 340 -1.61 -17.71 13.56
CA TYR A 340 -1.56 -16.40 12.93
C TYR A 340 -1.32 -15.29 13.97
N VAL A 341 -2.02 -15.32 15.10
CA VAL A 341 -1.82 -14.37 16.21
C VAL A 341 -0.39 -14.48 16.74
N ASP A 342 0.10 -15.70 16.99
CA ASP A 342 1.48 -15.93 17.43
C ASP A 342 2.48 -15.35 16.43
N PHE A 343 2.27 -15.60 15.13
CA PHE A 343 3.08 -15.02 14.06
C PHE A 343 3.08 -13.48 14.09
N LEU A 344 1.94 -12.83 14.28
CA LEU A 344 1.85 -11.37 14.34
C LEU A 344 2.60 -10.82 15.56
N VAL A 345 2.36 -11.40 16.75
CA VAL A 345 2.97 -10.96 18.01
C VAL A 345 4.49 -11.17 17.99
N GLU A 346 4.95 -12.33 17.50
CA GLU A 346 6.38 -12.61 17.32
C GLU A 346 7.07 -11.65 16.35
N ASN A 347 6.31 -11.04 15.44
CA ASN A 347 6.77 -10.00 14.52
C ASN A 347 6.32 -8.61 14.94
N GLU A 348 6.25 -8.43 16.27
CA GLU A 348 6.11 -7.18 17.00
C GLU A 348 4.76 -6.46 16.81
N VAL A 349 3.71 -7.12 16.34
CA VAL A 349 2.36 -6.52 16.35
C VAL A 349 1.86 -6.44 17.81
N ASP A 350 1.32 -5.29 18.20
CA ASP A 350 0.69 -5.13 19.51
C ASP A 350 -0.57 -6.00 19.59
N PRO A 351 -0.68 -6.90 20.59
CA PRO A 351 -1.89 -7.70 20.80
C PRO A 351 -3.19 -6.86 20.87
N GLN A 352 -3.12 -5.60 21.29
CA GLN A 352 -4.30 -4.72 21.36
C GLN A 352 -4.85 -4.34 19.98
N SER A 353 -4.01 -4.34 18.95
CA SER A 353 -4.41 -4.10 17.55
C SER A 353 -4.89 -5.36 16.85
N ILE A 354 -4.93 -6.51 17.53
CA ILE A 354 -5.38 -7.78 16.96
C ILE A 354 -6.77 -8.13 17.51
N HIS A 355 -7.76 -8.16 16.63
CA HIS A 355 -9.15 -8.43 16.96
C HIS A 355 -9.62 -9.71 16.28
N ILE A 356 -10.19 -10.64 17.05
CA ILE A 356 -10.72 -11.89 16.50
C ILE A 356 -12.23 -11.78 16.40
N VAL A 357 -12.75 -11.79 15.17
CA VAL A 357 -14.19 -11.71 14.89
C VAL A 357 -14.77 -13.12 14.89
N ARG A 358 -15.64 -13.42 15.86
CA ARG A 358 -16.22 -14.76 16.06
C ARG A 358 -17.71 -14.86 15.74
N ARG A 359 -18.35 -13.74 15.42
CA ARG A 359 -19.79 -13.69 15.13
C ARG A 359 -20.03 -12.68 14.03
N GLU A 360 -21.06 -12.95 13.22
CA GLU A 360 -21.45 -12.10 12.10
C GLU A 360 -21.75 -10.67 12.52
N LYS A 361 -22.46 -10.48 13.64
CA LYS A 361 -22.78 -9.16 14.20
C LYS A 361 -21.56 -8.31 14.60
N ASP A 362 -20.40 -8.93 14.76
CA ASP A 362 -19.15 -8.26 15.12
C ASP A 362 -18.34 -7.86 13.86
N LEU A 363 -18.78 -8.26 12.66
CA LEU A 363 -18.25 -7.77 11.39
C LEU A 363 -18.55 -6.27 11.25
N HIS A 364 -17.61 -5.55 10.65
CA HIS A 364 -17.75 -4.15 10.34
C HIS A 364 -16.88 -3.78 9.14
N PRO A 365 -17.14 -2.63 8.49
CA PRO A 365 -16.38 -2.22 7.34
C PRO A 365 -14.88 -2.02 7.63
N VAL A 366 -14.04 -2.48 6.71
CA VAL A 366 -12.57 -2.35 6.78
C VAL A 366 -11.97 -1.75 5.51
N ASP A 367 -10.83 -1.07 5.64
CA ASP A 367 -10.15 -0.46 4.49
C ASP A 367 -9.55 -1.52 3.56
N ILE A 368 -9.04 -2.63 4.12
CA ILE A 368 -8.53 -3.76 3.34
C ILE A 368 -9.21 -5.06 3.77
N LEU A 369 -9.73 -5.81 2.81
CA LEU A 369 -10.25 -7.16 3.00
C LEU A 369 -9.36 -8.15 2.25
N ALA A 370 -8.76 -9.09 2.95
CA ALA A 370 -7.92 -10.14 2.38
C ALA A 370 -8.65 -11.49 2.35
N ASN A 371 -8.56 -12.18 1.22
CA ASN A 371 -9.13 -13.50 0.98
C ASN A 371 -8.20 -14.30 0.04
N LEU A 372 -6.92 -14.38 0.42
CA LEU A 372 -5.89 -15.09 -0.36
C LEU A 372 -6.00 -16.60 -0.11
N ASP A 373 -5.89 -17.40 -1.17
CA ASP A 373 -6.19 -18.85 -1.13
C ASP A 373 -7.53 -19.22 -0.41
N GLY A 374 -8.50 -18.31 -0.44
CA GLY A 374 -9.76 -18.43 0.29
C GLY A 374 -10.96 -18.78 -0.60
N PHE A 375 -12.07 -18.06 -0.39
CA PHE A 375 -13.27 -18.19 -1.22
C PHE A 375 -13.00 -17.78 -2.66
N GLY A 376 -13.31 -18.64 -3.63
CA GLY A 376 -12.99 -18.42 -5.04
C GLY A 376 -11.66 -19.01 -5.50
N ALA A 377 -10.82 -19.49 -4.56
CA ALA A 377 -9.64 -20.30 -4.81
C ALA A 377 -9.82 -21.73 -4.26
N SER A 378 -9.72 -21.89 -2.95
CA SER A 378 -9.83 -23.18 -2.24
C SER A 378 -11.23 -23.47 -1.70
N HIS A 379 -12.05 -22.43 -1.51
CA HIS A 379 -13.40 -22.55 -0.98
C HIS A 379 -14.45 -22.02 -1.97
N ASN A 380 -15.71 -22.44 -1.80
CA ASN A 380 -16.80 -22.02 -2.69
C ASN A 380 -17.06 -20.51 -2.54
N VAL A 381 -16.96 -19.76 -3.63
CA VAL A 381 -17.06 -18.30 -3.62
C VAL A 381 -18.41 -17.77 -3.13
N ARG A 382 -19.49 -18.55 -3.19
CA ARG A 382 -20.82 -18.12 -2.73
C ARG A 382 -20.84 -17.76 -1.24
N HIS A 383 -19.96 -18.36 -0.44
CA HIS A 383 -19.83 -18.06 0.99
C HIS A 383 -19.12 -16.73 1.28
N LEU A 384 -18.55 -16.06 0.27
CA LEU A 384 -17.91 -14.76 0.42
C LEU A 384 -18.94 -13.62 0.59
N LYS A 385 -20.16 -13.79 0.08
CA LYS A 385 -21.19 -12.74 -0.02
C LYS A 385 -21.44 -11.97 1.30
N PRO A 386 -21.69 -12.62 2.45
CA PRO A 386 -21.94 -11.89 3.69
C PRO A 386 -20.77 -10.99 4.10
N PHE A 387 -19.53 -11.40 3.85
CA PHE A 387 -18.35 -10.61 4.18
C PHE A 387 -18.19 -9.41 3.23
N LEU A 388 -18.56 -9.53 1.96
CA LEU A 388 -18.58 -8.38 1.06
C LEU A 388 -19.61 -7.33 1.51
N GLU A 389 -20.78 -7.78 1.95
CA GLU A 389 -21.89 -6.93 2.39
C GLU A 389 -21.60 -6.21 3.73
N HIS A 390 -20.87 -6.88 4.65
CA HIS A 390 -20.59 -6.31 5.97
C HIS A 390 -19.23 -5.60 6.08
N CYS A 391 -18.23 -6.04 5.32
CA CYS A 391 -16.84 -5.58 5.49
C CYS A 391 -16.40 -4.56 4.44
N LEU A 392 -17.11 -4.39 3.32
CA LEU A 392 -16.75 -3.35 2.36
C LEU A 392 -17.38 -2.01 2.76
N HIS A 393 -16.67 -0.94 2.43
CA HIS A 393 -17.15 0.44 2.33
C HIS A 393 -16.62 1.06 1.04
N SER A 394 -17.04 2.29 0.69
CA SER A 394 -16.69 2.93 -0.59
C SER A 394 -15.18 3.03 -0.87
N GLY A 395 -14.37 3.19 0.18
CA GLY A 395 -12.91 3.24 0.08
C GLY A 395 -12.18 1.88 0.12
N SER A 396 -12.88 0.76 0.32
CA SER A 396 -12.21 -0.52 0.62
C SER A 396 -11.42 -1.03 -0.58
N ARG A 397 -10.46 -1.91 -0.33
CA ARG A 397 -9.80 -2.76 -1.32
C ARG A 397 -9.88 -4.22 -0.90
N LEU A 398 -10.41 -5.06 -1.79
CA LEU A 398 -10.42 -6.51 -1.60
C LEU A 398 -9.28 -7.13 -2.39
N TYR A 399 -8.40 -7.87 -1.71
CA TYR A 399 -7.35 -8.67 -2.34
C TYR A 399 -7.71 -10.15 -2.24
N MET A 400 -7.84 -10.83 -3.37
CA MET A 400 -8.22 -12.24 -3.38
C MET A 400 -7.62 -13.02 -4.56
N ASP A 401 -7.52 -14.33 -4.36
CA ASP A 401 -7.13 -15.28 -5.40
C ASP A 401 -8.37 -15.90 -6.05
N VAL A 402 -8.40 -15.90 -7.39
CA VAL A 402 -9.52 -16.40 -8.20
C VAL A 402 -9.03 -17.56 -9.06
N ARG A 403 -9.44 -18.78 -8.70
CA ARG A 403 -9.19 -19.97 -9.51
C ARG A 403 -10.10 -19.98 -10.74
N LYS A 404 -9.54 -20.24 -11.93
CA LYS A 404 -10.30 -20.35 -13.18
C LYS A 404 -11.44 -21.37 -13.02
N GLY A 405 -12.67 -20.94 -13.31
CA GLY A 405 -13.87 -21.76 -13.20
C GLY A 405 -14.55 -21.75 -11.82
N SER A 406 -14.05 -20.98 -10.83
CA SER A 406 -14.65 -20.92 -9.49
C SER A 406 -16.00 -20.18 -9.42
N GLY A 407 -16.38 -19.45 -10.47
CA GLY A 407 -17.56 -18.59 -10.49
C GLY A 407 -17.36 -17.24 -9.78
N ALA A 408 -16.13 -16.91 -9.35
CA ALA A 408 -15.87 -15.67 -8.62
C ALA A 408 -16.12 -14.40 -9.45
N PHE A 409 -15.56 -14.28 -10.66
CA PHE A 409 -15.79 -13.08 -11.50
C PHE A 409 -17.27 -12.77 -11.74
N PRO A 410 -18.15 -13.74 -12.06
CA PRO A 410 -19.59 -13.51 -12.09
C PRO A 410 -20.16 -12.89 -10.81
N LEU A 411 -19.79 -13.40 -9.64
CA LEU A 411 -20.25 -12.88 -8.35
C LEU A 411 -19.70 -11.47 -8.07
N LEU A 412 -18.39 -11.25 -8.29
CA LEU A 412 -17.71 -10.00 -7.96
C LEU A 412 -18.15 -8.82 -8.84
N ARG A 413 -18.71 -9.08 -10.03
CA ARG A 413 -19.26 -8.03 -10.91
C ARG A 413 -20.36 -7.20 -10.25
N ASP A 414 -21.06 -7.77 -9.27
CA ASP A 414 -22.10 -7.05 -8.53
C ASP A 414 -21.54 -6.17 -7.39
N TYR A 415 -20.27 -6.35 -7.02
CA TYR A 415 -19.65 -5.65 -5.90
C TYR A 415 -18.60 -4.62 -6.31
N GLY A 416 -17.93 -4.80 -7.45
CA GLY A 416 -16.81 -3.93 -7.80
C GLY A 416 -16.17 -4.17 -9.16
N THR A 417 -15.16 -3.35 -9.44
CA THR A 417 -14.27 -3.50 -10.59
C THR A 417 -13.00 -4.23 -10.16
N ASN A 418 -12.52 -5.15 -11.01
CA ASN A 418 -11.37 -5.99 -10.71
C ASN A 418 -10.16 -5.54 -11.53
N ARG A 419 -9.02 -5.35 -10.86
CA ARG A 419 -7.69 -5.18 -11.48
C ARG A 419 -6.89 -6.44 -11.27
N VAL A 420 -6.32 -7.00 -12.35
CA VAL A 420 -5.43 -8.16 -12.25
C VAL A 420 -4.06 -7.71 -11.75
N ILE A 421 -3.58 -8.33 -10.68
CA ILE A 421 -2.24 -8.09 -10.12
C ILE A 421 -1.25 -9.11 -10.68
N SER A 422 -1.61 -10.39 -10.65
CA SER A 422 -0.75 -11.46 -11.13
C SER A 422 -1.52 -12.72 -11.50
N GLU A 423 -0.94 -13.57 -12.33
CA GLU A 423 -1.49 -14.87 -12.68
C GLU A 423 -0.47 -15.98 -12.45
N GLN A 424 -0.92 -17.07 -11.85
CA GLN A 424 -0.12 -18.27 -11.66
C GLN A 424 -0.85 -19.49 -12.23
N ARG A 425 -0.10 -20.35 -12.92
CA ARG A 425 -0.61 -21.63 -13.41
C ARG A 425 0.00 -22.79 -12.63
N THR A 426 -0.84 -23.60 -11.99
CA THR A 426 -0.45 -24.80 -11.25
C THR A 426 -1.32 -25.97 -11.73
N ASP A 427 -0.70 -27.09 -12.09
CA ASP A 427 -1.40 -28.31 -12.55
C ASP A 427 -2.45 -28.06 -13.66
N GLY A 428 -2.09 -27.19 -14.61
CA GLY A 428 -2.95 -26.83 -15.74
C GLY A 428 -4.04 -25.81 -15.42
N VAL A 429 -4.28 -25.48 -14.15
CA VAL A 429 -5.28 -24.50 -13.69
C VAL A 429 -4.63 -23.14 -13.45
N THR A 430 -5.25 -22.08 -13.95
CA THR A 430 -4.84 -20.69 -13.68
C THR A 430 -5.54 -20.17 -12.44
N THR A 431 -4.79 -19.55 -11.55
CA THR A 431 -5.29 -18.74 -10.43
C THR A 431 -4.83 -17.30 -10.65
N THR A 432 -5.78 -16.37 -10.68
CA THR A 432 -5.56 -14.95 -10.92
C THR A 432 -5.72 -14.22 -9.59
N ARG A 433 -4.69 -13.50 -9.17
CA ARG A 433 -4.76 -12.59 -8.03
C ARG A 433 -5.28 -11.24 -8.48
N ILE A 434 -6.27 -10.71 -7.77
CA ILE A 434 -6.94 -9.46 -8.11
C ILE A 434 -7.01 -8.51 -6.92
N GLU A 435 -7.11 -7.22 -7.25
CA GLU A 435 -7.67 -6.19 -6.40
C GLU A 435 -9.08 -5.86 -6.89
N LEU A 436 -10.06 -5.87 -6.01
CA LEU A 436 -11.39 -5.34 -6.27
C LEU A 436 -11.56 -3.98 -5.59
N THR A 437 -12.01 -3.00 -6.37
CA THR A 437 -12.49 -1.70 -5.89
C THR A 437 -14.02 -1.69 -5.92
N PRO A 438 -14.70 -1.41 -4.79
CA PRO A 438 -16.15 -1.39 -4.71
C PRO A 438 -16.81 -0.43 -5.72
N LEU A 439 -17.99 -0.81 -6.19
CA LEU A 439 -18.89 0.04 -6.97
C LEU A 439 -20.08 0.47 -6.10
N PRO A 440 -20.83 1.52 -6.50
CA PRO A 440 -22.11 1.78 -5.87
C PRO A 440 -23.00 0.54 -5.99
N PRO A 441 -23.84 0.26 -4.97
CA PRO A 441 -24.80 -0.82 -5.07
C PRO A 441 -25.74 -0.53 -6.25
N LYS A 442 -26.21 -1.60 -6.87
CA LYS A 442 -27.27 -1.48 -7.89
C LYS A 442 -28.52 -0.94 -7.21
N ALA A 443 -29.27 -0.14 -7.96
CA ALA A 443 -30.63 0.23 -7.60
C ALA A 443 -31.44 -1.05 -7.40
N GLU A 444 -31.68 -1.44 -6.15
CA GLU A 444 -32.69 -2.42 -5.83
C GLU A 444 -34.02 -1.69 -5.75
N ASP A 445 -35.10 -2.33 -6.23
CA ASP A 445 -36.45 -1.94 -5.85
C ASP A 445 -36.45 -1.87 -4.33
N ALA A 446 -36.73 -0.69 -3.76
CA ALA A 446 -36.78 -0.51 -2.32
C ALA A 446 -37.62 -1.67 -1.75
N ALA A 447 -36.99 -2.58 -1.01
CA ALA A 447 -37.65 -3.78 -0.52
C ALA A 447 -38.97 -3.33 0.14
N ALA A 448 -40.10 -3.95 -0.20
CA ALA A 448 -41.41 -3.49 0.28
C ALA A 448 -41.42 -3.24 1.81
N ALA A 449 -40.63 -4.01 2.55
CA ALA A 449 -40.37 -3.83 3.98
C ALA A 449 -39.81 -2.44 4.37
N TRP A 450 -38.89 -1.86 3.59
CA TRP A 450 -38.34 -0.51 3.86
C TRP A 450 -39.40 0.58 3.69
N VAL A 451 -40.29 0.46 2.70
CA VAL A 451 -41.35 1.44 2.45
C VAL A 451 -42.29 1.53 3.65
N ASP A 452 -42.64 0.38 4.22
CA ASP A 452 -43.49 0.33 5.42
C ASP A 452 -42.78 0.90 6.64
N ILE A 453 -41.51 0.55 6.87
CA ILE A 453 -40.70 1.13 7.95
C ILE A 453 -40.57 2.66 7.80
N ALA A 454 -40.36 3.15 6.58
CA ALA A 454 -40.23 4.58 6.31
C ALA A 454 -41.56 5.32 6.56
N ARG A 455 -42.70 4.72 6.22
CA ARG A 455 -44.02 5.26 6.53
C ARG A 455 -44.29 5.29 8.04
N ASP A 456 -43.91 4.23 8.75
CA ASP A 456 -44.03 4.16 10.21
C ASP A 456 -43.17 5.22 10.89
N LEU A 457 -41.94 5.42 10.40
CA LEU A 457 -41.05 6.48 10.88
C LEU A 457 -41.59 7.89 10.64
N ALA A 458 -42.18 8.13 9.46
CA ALA A 458 -42.79 9.41 9.14
C ALA A 458 -43.93 9.74 10.10
N GLY A 459 -44.70 8.73 10.51
CA GLY A 459 -45.88 8.91 11.36
C GLY A 459 -47.01 9.67 10.64
N PRO A 460 -48.09 10.01 11.36
CA PRO A 460 -49.31 10.54 10.76
C PRO A 460 -49.17 11.96 10.17
N GLU A 461 -48.22 12.74 10.67
CA GLU A 461 -47.97 14.12 10.22
C GLU A 461 -46.80 14.22 9.23
N GLY A 462 -46.09 13.11 9.01
CA GLY A 462 -44.93 13.05 8.14
C GLY A 462 -45.26 12.60 6.72
N PHE A 463 -44.22 12.42 5.91
CA PHE A 463 -44.39 11.80 4.59
C PHE A 463 -43.16 10.98 4.19
N PHE A 464 -43.40 9.99 3.33
CA PHE A 464 -42.36 9.28 2.60
C PHE A 464 -42.65 9.38 1.10
N ARG A 465 -41.70 9.89 0.31
CA ARG A 465 -41.77 10.02 -1.15
C ARG A 465 -40.67 9.18 -1.79
N PRO A 466 -40.99 8.00 -2.34
CA PRO A 466 -40.05 7.25 -3.16
C PRO A 466 -40.00 7.84 -4.58
N GLY A 467 -38.80 7.91 -5.16
CA GLY A 467 -38.56 8.21 -6.57
C GLY A 467 -38.31 6.94 -7.37
N ASP A 468 -38.50 7.04 -8.69
CA ASP A 468 -38.43 5.88 -9.61
C ASP A 468 -37.02 5.27 -9.67
N ASP A 469 -35.98 6.10 -9.55
CA ASP A 469 -34.58 5.68 -9.52
C ASP A 469 -34.07 5.40 -8.09
N GLY A 470 -34.98 5.13 -7.14
CA GLY A 470 -34.70 4.69 -5.76
C GLY A 470 -34.25 5.78 -4.77
N HIS A 471 -34.04 7.01 -5.23
CA HIS A 471 -33.95 8.16 -4.34
C HIS A 471 -35.23 8.31 -3.52
N SER A 472 -35.14 8.81 -2.28
CA SER A 472 -36.36 9.03 -1.48
C SER A 472 -36.23 10.17 -0.47
N PHE A 473 -37.38 10.76 -0.14
CA PHE A 473 -37.50 11.79 0.90
C PHE A 473 -38.35 11.24 2.04
N LEU A 474 -37.82 11.28 3.26
CA LEU A 474 -38.49 10.87 4.48
C LEU A 474 -38.57 12.05 5.43
N TYR A 475 -39.77 12.60 5.61
CA TYR A 475 -40.05 13.66 6.58
C TYR A 475 -40.64 13.09 7.87
N MET A 476 -39.97 13.36 8.98
CA MET A 476 -40.32 12.94 10.33
C MET A 476 -40.54 14.19 11.21
N PRO A 477 -41.80 14.63 11.38
CA PRO A 477 -42.13 15.83 12.15
C PRO A 477 -41.92 15.62 13.64
N ARG A 478 -41.41 16.67 14.30
CA ARG A 478 -41.36 16.82 15.76
C ARG A 478 -41.59 18.29 16.11
N SER A 479 -40.63 18.95 16.77
CA SER A 479 -40.70 20.41 16.99
C SER A 479 -40.55 21.17 15.67
N ARG A 480 -41.25 22.31 15.57
CA ARG A 480 -41.07 23.31 14.50
C ARG A 480 -39.90 24.27 14.76
N ASP A 481 -39.17 24.13 15.86
CA ASP A 481 -38.03 24.99 16.17
C ASP A 481 -36.89 24.81 15.17
N VAL A 482 -36.57 23.54 14.84
CA VAL A 482 -35.48 23.18 13.94
C VAL A 482 -35.92 22.05 13.02
N LEU A 483 -35.72 22.24 11.72
CA LEU A 483 -35.72 21.19 10.70
C LEU A 483 -34.28 20.86 10.32
N VAL A 484 -33.89 19.59 10.44
CA VAL A 484 -32.62 19.09 9.90
C VAL A 484 -32.86 18.36 8.58
N VAL A 485 -32.35 18.91 7.48
CA VAL A 485 -32.32 18.24 6.17
C VAL A 485 -31.01 17.47 6.07
N SER A 486 -31.07 16.14 6.07
CA SER A 486 -29.88 15.28 6.14
C SER A 486 -29.71 14.45 4.87
N PHE A 487 -28.46 14.30 4.42
CA PHE A 487 -28.10 13.55 3.22
C PHE A 487 -27.17 12.39 3.57
N ASP A 488 -27.41 11.24 2.95
CA ASP A 488 -26.54 10.07 2.99
C ASP A 488 -25.15 10.38 2.39
N ASN A 489 -24.12 9.77 2.97
CA ASN A 489 -22.79 9.71 2.38
C ASN A 489 -22.64 8.44 1.52
N LEU A 490 -21.48 8.25 0.89
CA LEU A 490 -21.21 7.09 0.03
C LEU A 490 -21.37 5.75 0.75
N ASP A 491 -20.93 5.66 2.02
CA ASP A 491 -20.92 4.43 2.79
C ASP A 491 -22.35 4.03 3.24
N ILE A 492 -23.18 5.01 3.61
CA ILE A 492 -24.60 4.80 3.92
C ILE A 492 -25.37 4.45 2.65
N ALA A 493 -25.03 5.10 1.52
CA ALA A 493 -25.60 4.75 0.22
C ALA A 493 -25.14 3.39 -0.29
N MET A 494 -24.08 2.79 0.28
CA MET A 494 -23.53 1.50 -0.13
C MET A 494 -24.11 0.33 0.68
N ASN A 495 -24.33 0.52 1.98
CA ASN A 495 -24.74 -0.55 2.89
C ASN A 495 -26.27 -0.58 3.07
N ASN A 496 -26.95 -1.52 2.40
CA ASN A 496 -28.37 -1.82 2.63
C ASN A 496 -28.54 -2.46 4.01
N ARG A 497 -28.90 -1.66 5.01
CA ARG A 497 -29.28 -2.18 6.33
C ARG A 497 -30.79 -2.29 6.42
N GLU A 498 -31.28 -3.42 6.92
CA GLU A 498 -32.70 -3.65 7.26
C GLU A 498 -33.24 -2.55 8.20
N ASP A 499 -32.36 -1.93 9.00
CA ASP A 499 -32.62 -0.77 9.87
C ASP A 499 -32.18 0.58 9.25
N ARG A 500 -32.32 0.80 7.94
CA ARG A 500 -31.87 2.06 7.32
C ARG A 500 -32.53 3.24 8.06
N ARG A 501 -31.73 4.19 8.54
CA ARG A 501 -32.18 5.45 9.14
C ARG A 501 -31.39 6.55 8.47
N PRO A 502 -32.01 7.70 8.17
CA PRO A 502 -31.29 8.77 7.52
C PRO A 502 -30.14 9.26 8.40
N TRP A 503 -29.08 9.75 7.77
CA TRP A 503 -27.83 10.06 8.47
C TRP A 503 -28.06 10.99 9.67
N GLY A 504 -27.57 10.56 10.83
CA GLY A 504 -27.69 11.31 12.08
C GLY A 504 -29.03 11.19 12.81
N PHE A 505 -29.95 10.34 12.34
CA PHE A 505 -31.28 10.13 12.93
C PHE A 505 -31.28 10.05 14.46
N SER A 506 -30.46 9.16 15.05
CA SER A 506 -30.51 8.85 16.48
C SER A 506 -30.17 10.03 17.39
N PHE A 507 -29.35 10.99 16.95
CA PHE A 507 -29.04 12.17 17.75
C PHE A 507 -30.00 13.34 17.46
N ILE A 508 -30.52 13.45 16.23
CA ILE A 508 -31.54 14.46 15.87
C ILE A 508 -32.85 14.16 16.62
N GLU A 509 -33.27 12.90 16.61
CA GLU A 509 -34.45 12.41 17.34
C GLU A 509 -34.37 12.78 18.83
N LYS A 510 -33.21 12.57 19.46
CA LYS A 510 -33.00 12.86 20.89
C LYS A 510 -33.10 14.35 21.24
N GLN A 511 -32.90 15.25 20.28
CA GLN A 511 -33.10 16.70 20.49
C GLN A 511 -34.56 17.13 20.29
N GLY A 512 -35.43 16.25 19.80
CA GLY A 512 -36.82 16.60 19.47
C GLY A 512 -36.98 17.44 18.21
N TRP A 513 -35.98 17.50 17.34
CA TRP A 513 -36.03 18.26 16.09
C TRP A 513 -36.74 17.49 14.97
N SER A 514 -37.39 18.24 14.07
CA SER A 514 -37.95 17.66 12.85
C SER A 514 -36.82 17.29 11.89
N MET A 515 -37.00 16.23 11.10
CA MET A 515 -35.98 15.74 10.18
C MET A 515 -36.56 15.48 8.79
N LEU A 516 -35.86 15.95 7.75
CA LEU A 516 -36.07 15.56 6.37
C LEU A 516 -34.85 14.77 5.90
N GLY A 517 -34.96 13.44 5.87
CA GLY A 517 -33.94 12.55 5.33
C GLY A 517 -34.03 12.47 3.80
N VAL A 518 -32.94 12.77 3.10
CA VAL A 518 -32.84 12.67 1.65
C VAL A 518 -31.88 11.55 1.31
N MET A 519 -32.44 10.43 0.90
CA MET A 519 -31.73 9.16 0.80
C MET A 519 -31.25 8.93 -0.63
N ALA A 520 -30.00 8.47 -0.75
CA ALA A 520 -29.38 8.21 -2.04
C ALA A 520 -29.54 6.76 -2.48
N ASN A 521 -29.73 6.54 -3.77
CA ASN A 521 -29.64 5.21 -4.37
C ASN A 521 -28.30 5.06 -5.09
N GLY A 522 -27.28 4.70 -4.32
CA GLY A 522 -25.89 4.67 -4.79
C GLY A 522 -25.23 6.05 -4.84
N TRP A 523 -24.12 6.14 -5.57
CA TRP A 523 -23.21 7.28 -5.54
C TRP A 523 -23.59 8.33 -6.59
N THR A 524 -24.73 8.99 -6.39
CA THR A 524 -25.35 9.84 -7.41
C THR A 524 -25.04 11.32 -7.29
N TRP A 525 -24.43 11.75 -6.17
CA TRP A 525 -24.32 13.18 -5.82
C TRP A 525 -25.68 13.89 -5.86
N TYR A 526 -26.81 13.17 -5.73
CA TYR A 526 -28.15 13.75 -5.78
C TYR A 526 -28.42 14.57 -7.06
N ARG A 527 -27.79 14.19 -8.18
CA ARG A 527 -27.94 14.85 -9.48
C ARG A 527 -29.10 14.33 -10.31
N ASP A 528 -29.92 13.47 -9.73
CA ASP A 528 -31.17 13.03 -10.33
C ASP A 528 -32.16 14.22 -10.38
N PRO A 529 -32.71 14.57 -11.57
CA PRO A 529 -33.70 15.64 -11.71
C PRO A 529 -34.92 15.50 -10.81
N TRP A 530 -35.32 14.27 -10.46
CA TRP A 530 -36.43 14.03 -9.53
C TRP A 530 -36.15 14.65 -8.15
N VAL A 531 -34.90 14.58 -7.66
CA VAL A 531 -34.51 15.17 -6.38
C VAL A 531 -34.67 16.70 -6.42
N TRP A 532 -34.33 17.33 -7.55
CA TRP A 532 -34.46 18.78 -7.73
C TRP A 532 -35.92 19.20 -7.69
N ALA A 533 -36.78 18.47 -8.40
CA ALA A 533 -38.21 18.70 -8.43
C ALA A 533 -38.86 18.55 -7.04
N GLN A 534 -38.37 17.61 -6.21
CA GLN A 534 -38.85 17.49 -4.82
C GLN A 534 -38.50 18.72 -3.97
N PHE A 535 -37.26 19.22 -4.09
CA PHE A 535 -36.85 20.42 -3.38
C PHE A 535 -37.60 21.67 -3.86
N ASP A 536 -37.82 21.81 -5.17
CA ASP A 536 -38.64 22.88 -5.74
C ASP A 536 -40.08 22.82 -5.21
N ALA A 537 -40.71 21.65 -5.18
CA ALA A 537 -42.05 21.48 -4.64
C ALA A 537 -42.14 21.82 -3.13
N LEU A 538 -41.13 21.47 -2.34
CA LEU A 538 -41.08 21.82 -0.92
C LEU A 538 -40.87 23.34 -0.73
N ARG A 539 -40.03 23.96 -1.56
CA ARG A 539 -39.84 25.42 -1.56
C ARG A 539 -41.16 26.12 -1.89
N ASP A 540 -41.77 25.75 -3.00
CA ASP A 540 -42.94 26.43 -3.57
C ASP A 540 -44.20 26.23 -2.72
N SER A 541 -44.29 25.14 -1.97
CA SER A 541 -45.35 24.92 -0.98
C SER A 541 -45.17 25.71 0.33
N GLY A 542 -44.04 26.40 0.51
CA GLY A 542 -43.71 27.09 1.77
C GLY A 542 -43.32 26.15 2.91
N PHE A 543 -43.04 24.88 2.63
CA PHE A 543 -42.72 23.85 3.64
C PHE A 543 -41.61 24.28 4.59
N PHE A 544 -40.54 24.89 4.08
CA PHE A 544 -39.41 25.32 4.90
C PHE A 544 -39.73 26.52 5.81
N GLY A 545 -40.68 27.37 5.40
CA GLY A 545 -41.05 28.59 6.14
C GLY A 545 -41.81 28.34 7.44
N GLN A 546 -42.25 27.11 7.69
CA GLN A 546 -42.93 26.75 8.95
C GLN A 546 -41.97 26.50 10.12
N PHE A 547 -40.65 26.48 9.87
CA PHE A 547 -39.64 26.18 10.88
C PHE A 547 -38.88 27.43 11.31
N GLY A 548 -38.56 27.54 12.60
CA GLY A 548 -37.74 28.64 13.13
C GLY A 548 -36.30 28.62 12.58
N ARG A 549 -35.78 27.44 12.30
CA ARG A 549 -34.50 27.22 11.63
C ARG A 549 -34.54 25.99 10.73
N VAL A 550 -33.90 26.11 9.57
CA VAL A 550 -33.62 24.98 8.68
C VAL A 550 -32.11 24.79 8.59
N VAL A 551 -31.64 23.56 8.77
CA VAL A 551 -30.21 23.21 8.67
C VAL A 551 -30.00 22.06 7.71
N PHE A 552 -29.20 22.28 6.66
CA PHE A 552 -28.76 21.24 5.75
C PHE A 552 -27.48 20.61 6.27
N TYR A 553 -27.43 19.28 6.31
CA TYR A 553 -26.36 18.53 6.97
C TYR A 553 -25.88 17.39 6.09
N GLY A 554 -24.58 17.35 5.81
CA GLY A 554 -24.00 16.29 4.98
C GLY A 554 -22.50 16.02 5.20
N ALA A 555 -22.04 14.83 4.82
CA ALA A 555 -20.62 14.49 4.72
C ALA A 555 -20.23 13.95 3.34
N SER A 556 -19.08 14.36 2.80
CA SER A 556 -18.57 13.98 1.46
C SER A 556 -19.64 14.24 0.38
N MET A 557 -20.15 13.20 -0.30
CA MET A 557 -21.28 13.30 -1.23
C MET A 557 -22.51 13.99 -0.62
N GLY A 558 -22.87 13.65 0.62
CA GLY A 558 -23.97 14.32 1.32
C GLY A 558 -23.62 15.77 1.66
N GLY A 559 -22.35 16.07 1.91
CA GLY A 559 -21.85 17.42 2.18
C GLY A 559 -21.96 18.33 0.97
N TYR A 560 -21.68 17.79 -0.22
CA TYR A 560 -22.01 18.44 -1.50
C TYR A 560 -23.51 18.77 -1.54
N ALA A 561 -24.37 17.78 -1.30
CA ALA A 561 -25.82 17.97 -1.39
C ALA A 561 -26.36 18.99 -0.38
N ALA A 562 -25.85 18.98 0.85
CA ALA A 562 -26.20 19.95 1.87
C ALA A 562 -25.91 21.40 1.42
N CYS A 563 -24.75 21.63 0.79
CA CYS A 563 -24.40 22.93 0.22
C CYS A 563 -25.17 23.25 -1.07
N ALA A 564 -25.44 22.25 -1.91
CA ALA A 564 -26.06 22.40 -3.21
C ALA A 564 -27.56 22.70 -3.13
N PHE A 565 -28.28 22.06 -2.20
CA PHE A 565 -29.74 22.14 -2.07
C PHE A 565 -30.23 23.16 -1.04
N CYS A 566 -29.34 23.81 -0.28
CA CYS A 566 -29.73 24.88 0.63
C CYS A 566 -30.50 26.06 -0.03
N PRO A 567 -30.39 26.37 -1.35
CA PRO A 567 -31.24 27.38 -1.99
C PRO A 567 -32.74 27.07 -1.98
N ALA A 568 -33.15 25.82 -1.71
CA ALA A 568 -34.56 25.50 -1.50
C ALA A 568 -35.14 26.15 -0.22
N ALA A 569 -34.27 26.51 0.74
CA ALA A 569 -34.62 27.29 1.92
C ALA A 569 -33.58 28.42 2.14
N PRO A 570 -33.69 29.55 1.41
CA PRO A 570 -32.78 30.68 1.59
C PRO A 570 -32.73 31.15 3.05
N GLY A 571 -31.54 31.51 3.54
CA GLY A 571 -31.33 31.84 4.96
C GLY A 571 -31.20 30.64 5.90
N SER A 572 -31.18 29.41 5.38
CA SER A 572 -30.83 28.20 6.14
C SER A 572 -29.37 28.19 6.60
N ASP A 573 -29.05 27.31 7.55
CA ASP A 573 -27.67 26.97 7.87
C ASP A 573 -27.23 25.71 7.12
N VAL A 574 -25.94 25.59 6.86
CA VAL A 574 -25.34 24.39 6.26
C VAL A 574 -24.20 23.90 7.14
N VAL A 575 -24.16 22.60 7.41
CA VAL A 575 -23.07 21.90 8.10
C VAL A 575 -22.55 20.81 7.18
N ALA A 576 -21.35 21.01 6.63
CA ALA A 576 -20.75 20.12 5.65
C ALA A 576 -19.40 19.59 6.12
N ILE A 577 -19.21 18.26 6.05
CA ILE A 577 -17.97 17.58 6.41
C ILE A 577 -17.29 17.09 5.12
N SER A 578 -16.06 17.53 4.86
CA SER A 578 -15.27 17.20 3.66
C SER A 578 -16.06 17.28 2.35
N PRO A 579 -16.83 18.37 2.07
CA PRO A 579 -17.69 18.40 0.90
C PRO A 579 -16.89 18.53 -0.39
N GLN A 580 -17.36 17.86 -1.45
CA GLN A 580 -17.04 18.29 -2.80
C GLN A 580 -17.89 19.52 -3.16
N SER A 581 -17.36 20.43 -3.96
CA SER A 581 -18.11 21.57 -4.50
C SER A 581 -18.91 21.21 -5.76
N THR A 582 -18.34 20.34 -6.59
CA THR A 582 -18.89 19.79 -7.85
C THR A 582 -17.95 18.66 -8.29
N LEU A 583 -18.39 17.75 -9.15
CA LEU A 583 -17.51 16.78 -9.82
C LEU A 583 -17.34 17.04 -11.32
N ASP A 584 -17.83 18.18 -11.82
CA ASP A 584 -17.61 18.61 -13.20
C ASP A 584 -16.11 18.76 -13.48
N LYS A 585 -15.57 17.90 -14.35
CA LYS A 585 -14.15 17.85 -14.69
C LYS A 585 -13.63 19.08 -15.41
N THR A 586 -14.51 19.89 -16.03
CA THR A 586 -14.12 21.19 -16.62
C THR A 586 -13.84 22.23 -15.54
N VAL A 587 -14.42 22.03 -14.36
CA VAL A 587 -14.37 22.95 -13.23
C VAL A 587 -13.41 22.48 -12.13
N VAL A 588 -13.29 21.16 -11.92
CA VAL A 588 -12.38 20.50 -10.97
C VAL A 588 -11.52 19.42 -11.66
N PRO A 589 -10.63 19.80 -12.60
CA PRO A 589 -9.80 18.84 -13.34
C PRO A 589 -8.87 18.03 -12.43
N TRP A 590 -8.56 18.53 -11.23
CA TRP A 590 -7.71 17.87 -10.23
C TRP A 590 -8.42 16.80 -9.39
N GLU A 591 -9.76 16.69 -9.39
CA GLU A 591 -10.48 15.68 -8.59
C GLU A 591 -10.40 14.29 -9.25
N THR A 592 -9.79 13.31 -8.59
CA THR A 592 -9.45 11.99 -9.17
C THR A 592 -10.25 10.81 -8.59
N ARG A 593 -11.01 11.02 -7.52
CA ARG A 593 -11.56 9.95 -6.67
C ARG A 593 -12.86 9.34 -7.20
N TYR A 594 -13.78 10.15 -7.72
CA TYR A 594 -15.19 9.74 -7.91
C TYR A 594 -15.60 9.56 -9.37
N LYS A 595 -14.88 8.69 -10.09
CA LYS A 595 -15.08 8.44 -11.53
C LYS A 595 -16.53 8.14 -11.91
N VAL A 596 -17.23 7.37 -11.07
CA VAL A 596 -18.62 6.96 -11.30
C VAL A 596 -19.63 8.11 -11.43
N ALA A 597 -19.25 9.32 -11.00
CA ALA A 597 -20.12 10.49 -11.03
C ALA A 597 -19.60 11.61 -11.94
N TRP A 598 -18.49 11.43 -12.64
CA TRP A 598 -17.92 12.46 -13.53
C TRP A 598 -18.80 12.79 -14.75
N GLU A 599 -19.63 11.85 -15.19
CA GLU A 599 -20.53 12.05 -16.34
C GLU A 599 -21.88 12.67 -15.96
N ARG A 600 -22.12 12.94 -14.67
CA ARG A 600 -23.37 13.55 -14.21
C ARG A 600 -23.40 15.05 -14.49
N ASP A 601 -24.61 15.58 -14.67
CA ASP A 601 -24.83 17.01 -14.88
C ASP A 601 -24.78 17.80 -13.55
N PHE A 602 -23.76 18.64 -13.40
CA PHE A 602 -23.59 19.55 -12.25
C PHE A 602 -23.99 21.00 -12.57
N THR A 603 -24.79 21.22 -13.61
CA THR A 603 -25.38 22.53 -13.92
C THR A 603 -26.73 22.73 -13.21
N GLY A 604 -27.39 23.86 -13.49
CA GLY A 604 -28.71 24.17 -12.93
C GLY A 604 -28.70 24.78 -11.52
N PRO A 605 -29.89 24.99 -10.93
CA PRO A 605 -30.07 25.79 -9.70
C PRO A 605 -29.44 25.17 -8.45
N TYR A 606 -29.17 23.87 -8.47
CA TYR A 606 -28.52 23.12 -7.39
C TYR A 606 -27.16 22.57 -7.84
N GLY A 607 -26.54 23.11 -8.88
CA GLY A 607 -25.37 22.54 -9.56
C GLY A 607 -24.05 22.62 -8.78
N ASP A 608 -23.39 23.78 -8.85
CA ASP A 608 -22.13 24.03 -8.15
C ASP A 608 -22.40 24.49 -6.71
N ALA A 609 -22.16 23.59 -5.76
CA ALA A 609 -22.39 23.83 -4.34
C ALA A 609 -21.62 25.04 -3.79
N ALA A 610 -20.44 25.34 -4.34
CA ALA A 610 -19.66 26.51 -3.91
C ALA A 610 -20.31 27.83 -4.35
N GLN A 611 -21.01 27.83 -5.49
CA GLN A 611 -21.70 29.02 -6.00
C GLN A 611 -23.05 29.20 -5.33
N VAL A 612 -23.89 28.15 -5.32
CA VAL A 612 -25.30 28.28 -4.93
C VAL A 612 -25.48 28.42 -3.41
N SER A 613 -24.52 27.95 -2.60
CA SER A 613 -24.58 28.07 -1.14
C SER A 613 -24.47 29.49 -0.58
N GLY A 614 -24.21 30.50 -1.44
CA GLY A 614 -24.17 31.91 -1.03
C GLY A 614 -25.48 32.45 -0.45
N VAL A 615 -26.62 31.80 -0.73
CA VAL A 615 -27.94 32.19 -0.19
C VAL A 615 -28.22 31.66 1.22
N ALA A 616 -27.36 30.79 1.75
CA ALA A 616 -27.44 30.34 3.14
C ALA A 616 -27.07 31.46 4.10
N ARG A 617 -27.60 31.43 5.33
CA ARG A 617 -27.18 32.32 6.40
C ARG A 617 -25.76 32.03 6.85
N ARG A 618 -25.39 30.76 6.92
CA ARG A 618 -24.04 30.30 7.31
C ARG A 618 -23.73 28.93 6.70
N VAL A 619 -22.50 28.75 6.21
CA VAL A 619 -21.98 27.48 5.69
C VAL A 619 -20.78 27.06 6.52
N SER A 620 -20.97 26.18 7.50
CA SER A 620 -19.92 25.63 8.35
C SER A 620 -19.29 24.41 7.69
N ILE A 621 -18.04 24.53 7.24
CA ILE A 621 -17.32 23.47 6.52
C ILE A 621 -16.19 22.93 7.39
N LEU A 622 -16.27 21.64 7.75
CA LEU A 622 -15.20 20.91 8.43
C LEU A 622 -14.35 20.21 7.39
N TYR A 623 -13.03 20.44 7.40
CA TYR A 623 -12.11 19.85 6.42
C TYR A 623 -10.67 19.82 6.93
N ASP A 624 -9.89 18.84 6.46
CA ASP A 624 -8.45 18.84 6.66
C ASP A 624 -7.76 19.74 5.63
N PRO A 625 -7.10 20.84 6.03
CA PRO A 625 -6.35 21.70 5.11
C PRO A 625 -5.10 21.03 4.49
N TYR A 626 -4.71 19.85 4.96
CA TYR A 626 -3.59 19.09 4.43
C TYR A 626 -4.00 17.93 3.53
N GLU A 627 -5.29 17.69 3.35
CA GLU A 627 -5.84 16.81 2.32
C GLU A 627 -6.02 17.63 1.03
N PRO A 628 -5.16 17.47 0.00
CA PRO A 628 -5.09 18.42 -1.11
C PRO A 628 -6.41 18.53 -1.91
N LEU A 629 -7.09 17.40 -2.14
CA LEU A 629 -8.33 17.38 -2.92
C LEU A 629 -9.48 18.05 -2.16
N ASP A 630 -9.60 17.78 -0.86
CA ASP A 630 -10.62 18.42 -0.03
C ASP A 630 -10.35 19.91 0.14
N ALA A 631 -9.10 20.29 0.42
CA ALA A 631 -8.71 21.68 0.54
C ALA A 631 -8.97 22.47 -0.75
N ALA A 632 -8.74 21.86 -1.92
CA ALA A 632 -9.04 22.47 -3.22
C ALA A 632 -10.54 22.65 -3.45
N HIS A 633 -11.40 21.72 -3.00
CA HIS A 633 -12.86 21.92 -3.01
C HIS A 633 -13.28 23.05 -2.09
N VAL A 634 -12.81 23.07 -0.85
CA VAL A 634 -13.17 24.08 0.16
C VAL A 634 -12.68 25.47 -0.24
N ALA A 635 -11.55 25.58 -0.96
CA ALA A 635 -11.05 26.84 -1.48
C ALA A 635 -12.02 27.54 -2.46
N ARG A 636 -12.91 26.79 -3.12
CA ARG A 636 -13.89 27.35 -4.07
C ARG A 636 -15.04 28.08 -3.38
N PHE A 637 -15.38 27.70 -2.15
CA PHE A 637 -16.43 28.35 -1.37
C PHE A 637 -15.94 29.73 -0.92
N SER A 638 -16.25 30.78 -1.67
CA SER A 638 -15.66 32.13 -1.51
C SER A 638 -16.57 33.17 -0.85
N HIS A 639 -17.84 32.83 -0.65
CA HIS A 639 -18.84 33.72 -0.03
C HIS A 639 -18.53 34.06 1.44
N ASP A 640 -18.97 35.23 1.90
CA ASP A 640 -18.73 35.73 3.26
C ASP A 640 -19.42 34.90 4.36
N ASN A 641 -20.47 34.16 3.98
CA ASN A 641 -21.21 33.28 4.89
C ASN A 641 -20.47 31.96 5.20
N VAL A 642 -19.29 31.72 4.60
CA VAL A 642 -18.54 30.46 4.74
C VAL A 642 -17.63 30.49 5.97
N GLN A 643 -17.93 29.62 6.94
CA GLN A 643 -17.09 29.37 8.10
C GLN A 643 -16.23 28.11 7.88
N ARG A 644 -14.93 28.32 7.69
CA ARG A 644 -13.94 27.24 7.49
C ARG A 644 -13.43 26.72 8.84
N LEU A 645 -13.91 25.56 9.25
CA LEU A 645 -13.52 24.86 10.48
C LEU A 645 -12.41 23.84 10.17
N ARG A 646 -11.15 24.26 10.31
CA ARG A 646 -9.99 23.45 9.93
C ARG A 646 -9.78 22.30 10.91
N THR A 647 -9.58 21.09 10.38
CA THR A 647 -9.24 19.87 11.13
C THR A 647 -7.93 19.26 10.63
N PRO A 648 -6.77 19.90 10.91
CA PRO A 648 -5.50 19.44 10.39
C PRO A 648 -5.14 18.01 10.81
N LEU A 649 -4.63 17.24 9.86
CA LEU A 649 -4.08 15.89 10.04
C LEU A 649 -5.12 14.83 10.45
N LEU A 650 -6.36 15.01 9.97
CA LEU A 650 -7.47 14.05 10.12
C LEU A 650 -7.98 13.50 8.77
N GLY A 651 -7.37 13.93 7.65
CA GLY A 651 -7.63 13.47 6.27
C GLY A 651 -9.09 13.57 5.81
N HIS A 652 -9.43 12.85 4.74
CA HIS A 652 -10.77 12.94 4.14
C HIS A 652 -11.87 12.40 5.06
N ARG A 653 -11.64 11.24 5.68
CA ARG A 653 -12.60 10.55 6.58
C ARG A 653 -12.62 11.14 7.99
N LEU A 654 -12.46 12.46 8.11
CA LEU A 654 -12.38 13.13 9.40
C LEU A 654 -13.62 12.90 10.28
N GLY A 655 -14.80 12.66 9.69
CA GLY A 655 -16.00 12.31 10.45
C GLY A 655 -15.80 11.07 11.34
N SER A 656 -15.15 10.03 10.81
CA SER A 656 -14.80 8.82 11.54
C SER A 656 -13.79 9.13 12.65
N SER A 657 -12.76 9.95 12.37
CA SER A 657 -11.79 10.36 13.39
C SER A 657 -12.43 11.19 14.52
N LEU A 658 -13.35 12.11 14.20
CA LEU A 658 -14.11 12.86 15.20
C LEU A 658 -15.00 11.93 16.05
N HIS A 659 -15.55 10.87 15.46
CA HIS A 659 -16.36 9.89 16.17
C HIS A 659 -15.51 9.04 17.13
N GLN A 660 -14.36 8.52 16.66
CA GLN A 660 -13.40 7.77 17.48
C GLN A 660 -12.88 8.59 18.67
N MET A 661 -12.69 9.90 18.48
CA MET A 661 -12.34 10.83 19.57
C MET A 661 -13.51 11.17 20.51
N GLY A 662 -14.74 10.71 20.22
CA GLY A 662 -15.94 11.03 21.00
C GLY A 662 -16.44 12.48 20.86
N ILE A 663 -15.91 13.25 19.90
CA ILE A 663 -16.21 14.68 19.74
C ILE A 663 -17.13 15.01 18.56
N LEU A 664 -17.46 14.04 17.69
CA LEU A 664 -18.36 14.27 16.56
C LEU A 664 -19.75 14.75 17.01
N SER A 665 -20.40 13.99 17.90
CA SER A 665 -21.75 14.30 18.38
C SER A 665 -21.87 15.69 19.01
N PRO A 666 -21.01 16.12 19.97
CA PRO A 666 -21.12 17.47 20.53
C PRO A 666 -20.89 18.58 19.49
N ILE A 667 -19.98 18.37 18.52
CA ILE A 667 -19.75 19.34 17.44
C ILE A 667 -20.98 19.47 16.55
N VAL A 668 -21.51 18.34 16.06
CA VAL A 668 -22.66 18.32 15.15
C VAL A 668 -23.90 18.87 15.82
N LEU A 669 -24.20 18.46 17.07
CA LEU A 669 -25.37 18.96 17.80
C LEU A 669 -25.33 20.48 18.00
N GLN A 670 -24.17 21.05 18.34
CA GLN A 670 -24.01 22.50 18.45
C GLN A 670 -24.13 23.19 17.09
N ALA A 671 -23.64 22.57 16.02
CA ALA A 671 -23.71 23.12 14.66
C ALA A 671 -25.16 23.20 14.19
N LEU A 672 -25.91 22.09 14.33
CA LEU A 672 -27.33 22.00 14.00
C LEU A 672 -28.20 22.90 14.90
N GLY A 673 -27.86 22.98 16.19
CA GLY A 673 -28.49 23.89 17.14
C GLY A 673 -28.08 25.36 16.96
N GLY A 674 -27.22 25.67 15.98
CA GLY A 674 -26.74 27.01 15.65
C GLY A 674 -25.93 27.70 16.75
N THR A 675 -25.49 26.96 17.77
CA THR A 675 -24.70 27.44 18.91
C THR A 675 -23.21 27.18 18.78
N LEU A 676 -22.78 26.44 17.74
CA LEU A 676 -21.36 26.17 17.51
C LEU A 676 -20.60 27.46 17.22
N ASP A 677 -19.78 27.84 18.18
CA ASP A 677 -18.76 28.88 18.09
C ASP A 677 -17.42 28.29 17.60
N THR A 678 -16.67 29.08 16.84
CA THR A 678 -15.33 28.72 16.35
C THR A 678 -14.37 28.40 17.50
N GLY A 679 -14.40 29.17 18.58
CA GLY A 679 -13.57 28.93 19.76
C GLY A 679 -13.93 27.62 20.47
N GLN A 680 -15.22 27.32 20.61
CA GLN A 680 -15.70 26.07 21.18
C GLN A 680 -15.32 24.86 20.33
N PHE A 681 -15.47 24.96 19.00
CA PHE A 681 -15.02 23.94 18.06
C PHE A 681 -13.54 23.59 18.27
N TYR A 682 -12.66 24.60 18.29
CA TYR A 682 -11.23 24.36 18.49
C TYR A 682 -10.87 23.90 19.89
N ARG A 683 -11.69 24.17 20.92
CA ARG A 683 -11.54 23.56 22.25
C ARG A 683 -11.82 22.06 22.21
N LEU A 684 -12.93 21.64 21.61
CA LEU A 684 -13.28 20.22 21.44
C LEU A 684 -12.22 19.50 20.60
N LEU A 685 -11.77 20.12 19.51
CA LEU A 685 -10.80 19.54 18.59
C LEU A 685 -9.42 19.30 19.23
N ARG A 686 -9.10 19.88 20.40
CA ARG A 686 -7.85 19.58 21.12
C ARG A 686 -7.73 18.11 21.55
N ALA A 687 -8.84 17.36 21.64
CA ALA A 687 -8.82 15.92 21.89
C ALA A 687 -7.92 15.16 20.89
N ARG A 688 -7.72 15.70 19.67
CA ARG A 688 -6.80 15.11 18.68
C ARG A 688 -5.36 14.99 19.16
N LYS A 689 -4.93 15.77 20.17
CA LYS A 689 -3.56 15.68 20.69
C LYS A 689 -3.24 14.31 21.28
N ASP A 690 -4.27 13.60 21.75
CA ASP A 690 -4.17 12.25 22.29
C ASP A 690 -4.58 11.18 21.26
N PHE A 691 -4.93 11.58 20.03
CA PHE A 691 -5.32 10.67 18.97
C PHE A 691 -4.08 10.16 18.21
N PRO A 692 -3.82 8.84 18.17
CA PRO A 692 -2.57 8.28 17.64
C PRO A 692 -2.24 8.74 16.22
N ARG A 693 -3.24 8.76 15.33
CA ARG A 693 -3.07 9.25 13.96
C ARG A 693 -2.58 10.70 13.91
N TYR A 694 -3.20 11.60 14.67
CA TYR A 694 -2.78 13.00 14.68
C TYR A 694 -1.33 13.15 15.15
N GLN A 695 -0.93 12.41 16.18
CA GLN A 695 0.44 12.42 16.68
C GLN A 695 1.42 11.93 15.61
N ARG A 696 1.07 10.83 14.94
CA ARG A 696 1.85 10.19 13.87
C ARG A 696 2.06 11.13 12.67
N GLU A 697 0.98 11.69 12.15
CA GLU A 697 1.02 12.63 11.03
C GLU A 697 1.76 13.93 11.38
N LEU A 698 1.61 14.42 12.63
CA LEU A 698 2.32 15.61 13.08
C LEU A 698 3.82 15.36 13.18
N PHE A 699 4.22 14.17 13.67
CA PHE A 699 5.62 13.75 13.73
C PHE A 699 6.22 13.70 12.33
N ASP A 700 5.61 12.98 11.39
CA ASP A 700 6.13 12.83 10.02
C ASP A 700 6.26 14.17 9.33
N ARG A 701 5.25 15.03 9.48
CA ARG A 701 5.27 16.35 8.87
C ARG A 701 6.34 17.24 9.48
N ALA A 702 6.63 17.12 10.77
CA ALA A 702 7.73 17.83 11.41
C ALA A 702 9.09 17.36 10.87
N VAL A 703 9.29 16.04 10.72
CA VAL A 703 10.50 15.46 10.14
C VAL A 703 10.69 15.89 8.69
N ALA A 704 9.66 15.74 7.86
CA ALA A 704 9.69 16.10 6.43
C ALA A 704 9.98 17.59 6.19
N ARG A 705 9.66 18.45 7.16
CA ARG A 705 9.97 19.89 7.11
C ARG A 705 11.31 20.27 7.75
N GLY A 706 12.12 19.30 8.16
CA GLY A 706 13.40 19.53 8.82
C GLY A 706 13.30 20.02 10.27
N HIS A 707 12.11 19.99 10.88
CA HIS A 707 11.89 20.37 12.28
C HIS A 707 12.19 19.20 13.23
N THR A 708 13.38 18.63 13.11
CA THR A 708 13.77 17.39 13.81
C THR A 708 13.72 17.52 15.33
N GLN A 709 14.14 18.66 15.89
CA GLN A 709 14.05 18.90 17.33
C GLN A 709 12.60 18.91 17.85
N LEU A 710 11.66 19.51 17.10
CA LEU A 710 10.24 19.51 17.47
C LEU A 710 9.64 18.11 17.36
N ALA A 711 10.03 17.33 16.34
CA ALA A 711 9.62 15.94 16.21
C ALA A 711 10.09 15.09 17.39
N ARG A 712 11.35 15.27 17.85
CA ARG A 712 11.87 14.60 19.05
C ARG A 712 11.09 14.98 20.30
N GLN A 713 10.85 16.28 20.53
CA GLN A 713 10.06 16.75 21.68
C GLN A 713 8.63 16.22 21.68
N LEU A 714 7.99 16.15 20.50
CA LEU A 714 6.68 15.54 20.35
C LEU A 714 6.73 14.06 20.71
N ALA A 715 7.73 13.33 20.20
CA ALA A 715 7.89 11.91 20.48
C ALA A 715 8.10 11.65 21.97
N ASP A 716 9.00 12.39 22.63
CA ASP A 716 9.23 12.28 24.06
C ASP A 716 7.94 12.55 24.85
N HIS A 717 7.17 13.57 24.46
CA HIS A 717 5.91 13.93 25.10
C HIS A 717 4.83 12.85 24.97
N VAL A 718 4.72 12.24 23.79
CA VAL A 718 3.77 11.16 23.50
C VAL A 718 4.18 9.88 24.23
N LEU A 719 5.45 9.48 24.11
CA LEU A 719 5.99 8.25 24.69
C LEU A 719 6.02 8.28 26.23
N ALA A 720 6.08 9.47 26.84
CA ALA A 720 5.95 9.62 28.29
C ALA A 720 4.52 9.40 28.82
N ARG A 721 3.48 9.48 27.96
CA ARG A 721 2.06 9.37 28.35
C ARG A 721 1.42 8.05 27.94
N GLY A 722 2.12 7.25 27.13
CA GLY A 722 1.63 5.98 26.64
C GLY A 722 2.53 5.44 25.55
N GLU A 723 2.22 4.25 25.08
CA GLU A 723 2.94 3.64 23.97
C GLU A 723 2.38 4.16 22.63
N ASN A 724 3.25 4.71 21.79
CA ASN A 724 2.96 4.97 20.38
C ASN A 724 4.11 4.40 19.56
N ARG A 725 3.93 3.17 19.09
CA ARG A 725 4.99 2.38 18.44
C ARG A 725 5.50 3.03 17.16
N ALA A 726 4.60 3.56 16.33
CA ALA A 726 4.96 4.26 15.10
C ALA A 726 5.92 5.43 15.40
N ILE A 727 5.60 6.26 16.38
CA ILE A 727 6.47 7.36 16.81
C ILE A 727 7.78 6.86 17.40
N ARG A 728 7.78 5.81 18.22
CA ARG A 728 9.03 5.25 18.79
C ARG A 728 9.99 4.77 17.69
N LYS A 729 9.47 4.02 16.72
CA LYS A 729 10.26 3.54 15.58
C LYS A 729 10.84 4.68 14.77
N ARG A 730 10.02 5.67 14.45
CA ARG A 730 10.45 6.81 13.64
C ARG A 730 11.42 7.73 14.39
N LEU A 731 11.25 7.89 15.70
CA LEU A 731 12.23 8.58 16.55
C LEU A 731 13.60 7.89 16.50
N LYS A 732 13.63 6.55 16.58
CA LYS A 732 14.87 5.76 16.46
C LYS A 732 15.50 5.91 15.08
N ALA A 733 14.70 6.03 14.02
CA ALA A 733 15.20 6.27 12.67
C ALA A 733 15.82 7.67 12.47
N MET A 734 15.56 8.62 13.36
CA MET A 734 16.14 9.96 13.29
C MET A 734 17.55 10.07 13.89
N GLY A 735 18.12 8.99 14.44
CA GLY A 735 19.40 8.97 15.16
C GLY A 735 19.25 9.24 16.63
#